data_AF-A0A8C7H081-F1
#
_entry.id   AF-A0A8C7H081-F1
#
_cell.length_a   1.000
_cell.length_b   1.000
_cell.length_c   1.000
_cell.angle_alpha   90.00
_cell.angle_beta   90.00
_cell.angle_gamma   90.00
#
_symmetry.space_group_name_H-M   'P 1'
#
loop_
_entity.id
_entity.type
_entity.pdbx_description
1 polymer ?
#
loop_
_entity_poly.entity_id
_entity_poly.type
_entity_poly.pdbx_seq_one_letter_code
_entity_poly.pdbx_strand_id
1 'polypeptide(L)'
;QDSTWVSQLSERLPVHYRVSFPCFGPGLISHLNDLSLLSQDENGVVLSLGADSQWLIVSAKPFRLDIMEGREVLLSLNSRGLLTAKEDGMWEETFKSHTDNKPNGPSSISLDFSLPGVEHVYGIPEHADSLKLKTTDGGDPYRLFNLDVFQYELFNPMALYGAIPVMLSHSAQRTMGIFWLNAAETWVDISSNTAGKTVFGQMLDYVQGSSETPQTDVRWISESGIIDVFIMLGPTPTDVFSQYASLTGTQAFPPLSALAYHQCRWNYNDQEDVAAVDQGFDEHDIPYDFIWLDIEHTDGKRYFTWDPHKFPQPKDMLQGLMDKRRKMVTIVDPHIKVDSSYKIHNEIRSKGFYVKNKDGGDYEGWCWPGNSGYPDFTNPEMRAWWASMFAYDQYEGSMENMYTWNDMNEPSVFNGPEVTMHKDALHGNWENRDLHNLYGLYVQMATAEGLIERSGGVERPFVLTRAFFAGSQRYGAVWTGDNTAEWEHLKISIPMCLSLGLVGVSFCGADVGGFFKSPSTELLVRWYQTGAYQPFFRAHAHLDTPRREPWLFGPENTALIREAVRQRYALLPYWYQLFYHAHHSGQPVMRPLWVEYPQDTATFSMDDQFLLGRDLLVHPVTEEGGRGVTAYLPGKGEVWFDVHTFQKHNGAQNLYIPVTISSIPVFQRGGSIIPRKARVRRSSSCMEHDPYTLFVALSPKRFAQGELYIDDGHTFNFDKQKQFIHRRLSFANKALSSRNLAPGSQFITPSWIEKIVILGASKPSKATLKTPDGKENLLEFEFDASMSVLTLRKPGVNAGVDWTVVLQ
;
A
#
# COMPACT_ATOMS: atom_id res chain seq x y z
N GLN A 1 20.53 15.38 -4.92
CA GLN A 1 19.43 16.36 -4.97
C GLN A 1 18.38 15.99 -3.94
N ASP A 2 17.41 16.87 -3.69
CA ASP A 2 16.25 16.61 -2.81
C ASP A 2 16.57 16.10 -1.40
N SER A 3 17.72 16.49 -0.84
CA SER A 3 18.16 16.09 0.51
C SER A 3 18.21 14.57 0.74
N THR A 4 18.45 13.79 -0.33
CA THR A 4 18.71 12.35 -0.25
C THR A 4 20.20 12.09 -0.42
N TRP A 5 20.74 11.27 0.49
CA TRP A 5 22.14 10.87 0.48
C TRP A 5 22.26 9.35 0.31
N VAL A 6 23.30 8.92 -0.38
CA VAL A 6 23.55 7.50 -0.69
C VAL A 6 24.89 7.09 -0.11
N SER A 7 24.92 5.98 0.61
CA SER A 7 26.13 5.33 1.08
C SER A 7 26.19 3.91 0.55
N GLN A 8 27.24 3.62 -0.21
CA GLN A 8 27.52 2.26 -0.68
C GLN A 8 28.86 1.81 -0.11
N LEU A 9 28.87 0.71 0.63
CA LEU A 9 30.08 0.03 1.07
C LEU A 9 30.10 -1.39 0.50
N SER A 10 31.20 -1.73 -0.15
CA SER A 10 31.47 -3.05 -0.70
C SER A 10 32.93 -3.44 -0.46
N GLU A 11 33.22 -4.73 -0.53
CA GLU A 11 34.58 -5.24 -0.44
C GLU A 11 35.41 -4.76 -1.63
N ARG A 12 36.60 -4.22 -1.37
CA ARG A 12 37.52 -3.75 -2.42
C ARG A 12 38.07 -4.90 -3.28
N LEU A 13 38.26 -6.07 -2.67
CA LEU A 13 38.79 -7.28 -3.30
C LEU A 13 37.93 -8.48 -2.86
N PRO A 14 36.72 -8.63 -3.41
CA PRO A 14 35.83 -9.71 -3.01
C PRO A 14 36.36 -11.06 -3.49
N VAL A 15 36.22 -12.09 -2.65
CA VAL A 15 36.46 -13.49 -3.08
C VAL A 15 35.34 -13.95 -4.03
N HIS A 16 34.12 -13.45 -3.81
CA HIS A 16 32.93 -13.65 -4.64
C HIS A 16 32.20 -12.31 -4.82
N TYR A 17 31.73 -12.00 -6.02
CA TYR A 17 30.95 -10.78 -6.25
C TYR A 17 29.73 -10.74 -5.32
N ARG A 18 29.46 -9.58 -4.71
CA ARG A 18 28.27 -9.34 -3.89
C ARG A 18 27.17 -8.77 -4.77
N VAL A 19 25.91 -9.19 -4.54
CA VAL A 19 24.77 -8.61 -5.25
C VAL A 19 24.67 -7.12 -4.96
N SER A 20 24.51 -6.34 -6.02
CA SER A 20 24.15 -4.92 -5.99
C SER A 20 22.96 -4.70 -6.91
N PHE A 21 21.95 -3.95 -6.46
CA PHE A 21 20.75 -3.70 -7.24
C PHE A 21 20.85 -2.33 -7.92
N PRO A 22 20.50 -2.20 -9.22
CA PRO A 22 20.17 -0.89 -9.75
C PRO A 22 18.91 -0.38 -9.04
N CYS A 23 18.83 0.92 -8.76
CA CYS A 23 17.55 1.52 -8.35
C CYS A 23 16.46 1.11 -9.37
N PHE A 24 15.29 0.70 -8.89
CA PHE A 24 14.28 -0.01 -9.68
C PHE A 24 13.50 0.86 -10.70
N GLY A 25 14.14 1.84 -11.34
CA GLY A 25 13.54 2.63 -12.41
C GLY A 25 14.59 3.21 -13.38
N PRO A 26 14.28 3.29 -14.69
CA PRO A 26 15.17 3.91 -15.67
C PRO A 26 15.30 5.43 -15.41
N GLY A 27 16.50 5.91 -15.08
CA GLY A 27 16.86 7.34 -15.11
C GLY A 27 16.91 8.12 -13.79
N LEU A 28 16.88 7.47 -12.62
CA LEU A 28 16.61 8.15 -11.33
C LEU A 28 17.82 8.74 -10.59
N ILE A 29 19.05 8.26 -10.84
CA ILE A 29 20.28 8.98 -10.44
C ILE A 29 20.74 9.86 -11.62
N SER A 30 19.88 10.75 -12.11
CA SER A 30 20.24 11.64 -13.23
C SER A 30 21.03 12.86 -12.78
N HIS A 31 20.96 13.24 -11.51
CA HIS A 31 21.61 14.44 -10.97
C HIS A 31 22.14 14.26 -9.54
N LEU A 32 23.41 13.88 -9.43
CA LEU A 32 24.16 13.94 -8.17
C LEU A 32 24.55 15.40 -7.89
N ASN A 33 24.43 15.83 -6.64
CA ASN A 33 25.05 17.08 -6.22
C ASN A 33 26.52 16.79 -5.90
N ASP A 34 27.42 17.68 -6.33
CA ASP A 34 28.84 17.56 -5.97
C ASP A 34 29.00 17.79 -4.47
N LEU A 35 29.69 16.85 -3.80
CA LEU A 35 30.18 17.05 -2.45
C LEU A 35 31.38 18.01 -2.51
N SER A 36 31.35 19.08 -1.71
CA SER A 36 32.49 20.00 -1.62
C SER A 36 33.20 19.85 -0.28
N LEU A 37 34.53 19.79 -0.33
CA LEU A 37 35.37 19.70 0.87
C LEU A 37 35.31 21.03 1.64
N LEU A 38 34.85 20.99 2.89
CA LEU A 38 34.82 22.13 3.79
C LEU A 38 36.07 22.17 4.68
N SER A 39 36.49 21.02 5.21
CA SER A 39 37.71 20.89 5.99
C SER A 39 38.24 19.45 5.97
N GLN A 40 39.52 19.28 6.29
CA GLN A 40 40.20 17.99 6.39
C GLN A 40 41.30 18.06 7.45
N ASP A 41 41.46 16.98 8.20
CA ASP A 41 42.59 16.76 9.09
C ASP A 41 43.12 15.32 8.95
N GLU A 42 43.99 14.89 9.88
CA GLU A 42 44.59 13.55 9.86
C GLU A 42 43.59 12.41 10.18
N ASN A 43 42.44 12.73 10.78
CA ASN A 43 41.46 11.75 11.26
C ASN A 43 40.10 11.83 10.53
N GLY A 44 39.90 12.76 9.59
CA GLY A 44 38.64 12.83 8.85
C GLY A 44 38.51 13.97 7.84
N VAL A 45 37.34 14.04 7.21
CA VAL A 45 36.92 15.13 6.31
C VAL A 45 35.53 15.63 6.67
N VAL A 46 35.27 16.91 6.40
CA VAL A 46 33.94 17.51 6.45
C VAL A 46 33.54 17.92 5.04
N LEU A 47 32.38 17.44 4.59
CA LEU A 47 31.88 17.60 3.22
C LEU A 47 30.55 18.34 3.25
N SER A 48 30.37 19.41 2.47
CA SER A 48 29.05 20.00 2.26
C SER A 48 28.18 19.07 1.41
N LEU A 49 26.90 18.95 1.77
CA LEU A 49 25.91 18.19 1.01
C LEU A 49 25.19 19.04 -0.07
N GLY A 50 25.67 20.27 -0.33
CA GLY A 50 25.14 21.18 -1.34
C GLY A 50 24.01 22.09 -0.87
N ALA A 51 23.46 21.89 0.34
CA ALA A 51 22.65 22.88 1.03
C ALA A 51 23.54 23.68 2.01
N ASP A 52 23.34 25.01 2.07
CA ASP A 52 24.21 25.93 2.83
C ASP A 52 24.38 25.57 4.32
N SER A 53 23.45 24.78 4.88
CA SER A 53 23.43 24.37 6.29
C SER A 53 23.66 22.89 6.55
N GLN A 54 23.83 22.04 5.52
CA GLN A 54 23.99 20.58 5.70
C GLN A 54 25.38 20.10 5.30
N TRP A 55 25.98 19.30 6.17
CA TRP A 55 27.29 18.70 5.91
C TRP A 55 27.41 17.30 6.53
N LEU A 56 28.33 16.54 5.97
CA LEU A 56 28.71 15.21 6.41
C LEU A 56 30.10 15.26 7.03
N ILE A 57 30.23 14.74 8.24
CA ILE A 57 31.53 14.49 8.88
C ILE A 57 31.88 13.03 8.66
N VAL A 58 33.03 12.79 8.04
CA VAL A 58 33.60 11.45 7.83
C VAL A 58 34.78 11.28 8.76
N SER A 59 34.61 10.49 9.82
CA SER A 59 35.70 10.11 10.73
C SER A 59 36.35 8.83 10.24
N ALA A 60 37.68 8.76 10.25
CA ALA A 60 38.45 7.63 9.75
C ALA A 60 38.71 6.55 10.82
N LYS A 61 39.01 6.94 12.07
CA LYS A 61 39.38 6.00 13.16
C LYS A 61 38.71 6.35 14.50
N PRO A 62 37.71 5.58 14.95
CA PRO A 62 36.99 4.54 14.19
C PRO A 62 36.24 5.16 13.00
N PHE A 63 35.93 4.35 11.98
CA PHE A 63 35.11 4.80 10.86
C PHE A 63 33.71 5.20 11.36
N ARG A 64 33.27 6.41 11.05
CA ARG A 64 31.95 6.93 11.45
C ARG A 64 31.53 8.04 10.51
N LEU A 65 30.23 8.11 10.25
CA LEU A 65 29.62 9.19 9.47
C LEU A 65 28.60 9.93 10.32
N ASP A 66 28.65 11.26 10.35
CA ASP A 66 27.66 12.09 11.03
C ASP A 66 27.06 13.08 10.02
N ILE A 67 25.74 13.03 9.87
CA ILE A 67 24.99 13.97 9.03
C ILE A 67 24.52 15.11 9.92
N MET A 68 24.90 16.33 9.57
CA MET A 68 24.69 17.54 10.35
C MET A 68 23.76 18.51 9.62
N GLU A 69 22.96 19.25 10.38
CA GLU A 69 22.33 20.48 9.92
C GLU A 69 22.56 21.60 10.93
N GLY A 70 23.29 22.64 10.53
CA GLY A 70 23.77 23.64 11.47
C GLY A 70 24.59 22.98 12.58
N ARG A 71 24.22 23.15 13.85
CA ARG A 71 24.96 22.55 14.97
C ARG A 71 24.38 21.21 15.45
N GLU A 72 23.34 20.72 14.79
CA GLU A 72 22.61 19.53 15.21
C GLU A 72 23.06 18.31 14.41
N VAL A 73 23.25 17.19 15.12
CA VAL A 73 23.46 15.87 14.51
C VAL A 73 22.09 15.32 14.18
N LEU A 74 21.80 15.17 12.88
CA LEU A 74 20.53 14.57 12.44
C LEU A 74 20.56 13.06 12.59
N LEU A 75 21.65 12.44 12.14
CA LEU A 75 21.81 10.99 12.10
C LEU A 75 23.29 10.64 12.11
N SER A 76 23.65 9.56 12.81
CA SER A 76 25.01 8.99 12.78
C SER A 76 24.98 7.56 12.25
N LEU A 77 25.98 7.19 11.45
CA LEU A 77 26.20 5.82 10.99
C LEU A 77 27.46 5.28 11.68
N ASN A 78 27.38 4.02 12.14
CA ASN A 78 28.45 3.33 12.86
C ASN A 78 28.91 4.04 14.16
N SER A 79 28.00 4.74 14.83
CA SER A 79 28.29 5.44 16.10
C SER A 79 28.55 4.47 17.25
N ARG A 80 27.97 3.26 17.19
CA ARG A 80 28.16 2.17 18.16
C ARG A 80 29.22 1.16 17.75
N GLY A 81 29.81 1.31 16.56
CA GLY A 81 30.88 0.43 16.08
C GLY A 81 30.39 -0.97 15.70
N LEU A 82 29.15 -1.11 15.23
CA LEU A 82 28.55 -2.39 14.85
C LEU A 82 28.58 -2.63 13.33
N LEU A 83 29.40 -1.87 12.60
CA LEU A 83 29.77 -2.18 11.23
C LEU A 83 30.58 -3.48 11.15
N THR A 84 30.00 -4.49 10.52
CA THR A 84 30.66 -5.77 10.23
C THR A 84 30.49 -6.11 8.75
N ALA A 85 31.55 -6.61 8.11
CA ALA A 85 31.53 -7.03 6.71
C ALA A 85 31.85 -8.54 6.51
N LYS A 86 32.24 -9.24 7.58
CA LYS A 86 32.50 -10.69 7.61
C LYS A 86 32.73 -11.17 9.06
N GLU A 87 32.19 -12.34 9.41
CA GLU A 87 32.63 -13.10 10.60
C GLU A 87 33.38 -14.37 10.15
N ASP A 88 34.35 -14.84 10.93
CA ASP A 88 35.07 -16.09 10.65
C ASP A 88 34.37 -17.29 11.34
N GLY A 89 34.24 -18.42 10.64
CA GLY A 89 34.02 -19.73 11.29
C GLY A 89 32.61 -20.36 11.24
N MET A 90 31.69 -19.89 10.38
CA MET A 90 30.36 -20.52 10.21
C MET A 90 30.17 -21.01 8.76
N TRP A 91 30.00 -22.31 8.56
CA TRP A 91 29.88 -22.94 7.23
C TRP A 91 28.52 -23.61 7.06
N GLU A 92 28.49 -24.92 6.84
CA GLU A 92 27.26 -25.70 6.72
C GLU A 92 26.35 -25.48 7.94
N GLU A 93 25.07 -25.21 7.68
CA GLU A 93 24.04 -25.01 8.70
C GLU A 93 22.87 -25.95 8.44
N THR A 94 22.26 -26.48 9.49
CA THR A 94 21.09 -27.36 9.37
C THR A 94 19.92 -26.80 10.16
N PHE A 95 18.81 -26.53 9.47
CA PHE A 95 17.53 -26.18 10.06
C PHE A 95 16.53 -27.32 9.84
N LYS A 96 16.09 -27.95 10.94
CA LYS A 96 15.28 -29.18 10.92
C LYS A 96 15.97 -30.26 10.08
N SER A 97 15.38 -30.64 8.93
CA SER A 97 15.90 -31.65 8.00
C SER A 97 16.63 -31.06 6.79
N HIS A 98 16.79 -29.75 6.71
CA HIS A 98 17.38 -29.05 5.58
C HIS A 98 18.79 -28.60 5.91
N THR A 99 19.76 -28.99 5.09
CA THR A 99 21.15 -28.60 5.23
C THR A 99 21.53 -27.62 4.13
N ASP A 100 21.87 -26.41 4.55
CA ASP A 100 22.46 -25.37 3.71
C ASP A 100 23.99 -25.57 3.70
N ASN A 101 24.56 -25.84 2.52
CA ASN A 101 26.00 -26.06 2.37
C ASN A 101 26.83 -24.78 2.52
N LYS A 102 26.19 -23.61 2.37
CA LYS A 102 26.79 -22.27 2.47
C LYS A 102 28.13 -22.12 1.73
N PRO A 103 28.14 -22.32 0.40
CA PRO A 103 29.37 -22.44 -0.40
C PRO A 103 30.29 -21.21 -0.31
N ASN A 104 29.71 -20.03 -0.07
CA ASN A 104 30.43 -18.77 0.04
C ASN A 104 30.86 -18.42 1.49
N GLY A 105 30.60 -19.31 2.46
CA GLY A 105 30.92 -19.10 3.87
C GLY A 105 30.12 -17.94 4.50
N PRO A 106 30.61 -17.30 5.57
CA PRO A 106 29.97 -16.12 6.14
C PRO A 106 30.12 -14.90 5.23
N SER A 107 29.00 -14.30 4.84
CA SER A 107 28.93 -13.13 3.97
C SER A 107 28.09 -11.98 4.55
N SER A 108 27.68 -12.10 5.82
CA SER A 108 26.77 -11.12 6.43
C SER A 108 27.39 -9.73 6.52
N ILE A 109 26.52 -8.74 6.46
CA ILE A 109 26.85 -7.33 6.60
C ILE A 109 25.98 -6.74 7.70
N SER A 110 26.52 -5.81 8.48
CA SER A 110 25.72 -5.04 9.43
C SER A 110 26.15 -3.59 9.51
N LEU A 111 25.21 -2.72 9.85
CA LEU A 111 25.47 -1.31 10.14
C LEU A 111 24.45 -0.78 11.16
N ASP A 112 24.94 0.00 12.13
CA ASP A 112 24.09 0.73 13.07
C ASP A 112 23.89 2.19 12.68
N PHE A 113 22.71 2.71 13.03
CA PHE A 113 22.32 4.10 12.87
C PHE A 113 21.82 4.64 14.22
N SER A 114 22.24 5.85 14.58
CA SER A 114 21.71 6.58 15.74
C SER A 114 20.86 7.76 15.28
N LEU A 115 19.70 7.93 15.92
CA LEU A 115 18.71 8.96 15.61
C LEU A 115 18.47 9.86 16.84
N PRO A 116 19.29 10.90 17.05
CA PRO A 116 19.11 11.84 18.16
C PRO A 116 17.78 12.60 18.04
N GLY A 117 17.10 12.82 19.17
CA GLY A 117 15.80 13.50 19.24
C GLY A 117 14.61 12.67 18.78
N VAL A 118 14.79 11.37 18.47
CA VAL A 118 13.75 10.47 17.95
C VAL A 118 13.37 9.41 18.98
N GLU A 119 12.07 9.24 19.20
CA GLU A 119 11.46 8.16 20.02
C GLU A 119 10.48 7.28 19.22
N HIS A 120 10.22 7.65 17.97
CA HIS A 120 9.19 7.04 17.14
C HIS A 120 9.78 6.67 15.78
N VAL A 121 9.81 5.36 15.53
CA VAL A 121 10.17 4.79 14.24
C VAL A 121 9.05 3.90 13.72
N TYR A 122 8.91 3.87 12.40
CA TYR A 122 7.81 3.23 11.66
C TYR A 122 8.37 2.53 10.42
N GLY A 123 7.53 1.71 9.77
CA GLY A 123 7.90 1.02 8.54
C GLY A 123 8.28 -0.42 8.81
N ILE A 124 9.33 -0.89 8.12
CA ILE A 124 9.78 -2.28 7.97
C ILE A 124 8.68 -3.35 7.90
N PRO A 125 7.59 -3.18 7.13
CA PRO A 125 6.63 -4.25 6.92
C PRO A 125 7.27 -5.44 6.17
N GLU A 126 6.73 -6.65 6.30
CA GLU A 126 5.42 -6.96 6.88
C GLU A 126 5.46 -7.70 8.22
N HIS A 127 4.80 -7.12 9.23
CA HIS A 127 4.63 -7.69 10.57
C HIS A 127 3.21 -7.42 11.07
N ALA A 128 2.63 -8.40 11.77
CA ALA A 128 1.36 -8.24 12.45
C ALA A 128 1.56 -7.54 13.81
N ASP A 129 2.11 -6.33 13.80
CA ASP A 129 2.49 -5.58 15.02
C ASP A 129 1.96 -4.14 15.00
N SER A 130 2.24 -3.38 16.07
CA SER A 130 1.86 -1.96 16.18
C SER A 130 2.52 -1.10 15.10
N LEU A 131 1.85 -0.01 14.71
CA LEU A 131 2.38 0.91 13.69
C LEU A 131 3.70 1.56 14.13
N LYS A 132 3.75 2.03 15.39
CA LYS A 132 5.00 2.41 16.04
C LYS A 132 5.75 1.13 16.37
N LEU A 133 6.96 0.99 15.85
CA LEU A 133 7.79 -0.18 16.09
C LEU A 133 8.24 -0.23 17.55
N LYS A 134 8.30 -1.44 18.09
CA LYS A 134 8.73 -1.70 19.47
C LYS A 134 10.25 -1.76 19.56
N THR A 135 10.76 -1.59 20.77
CA THR A 135 12.16 -1.94 21.05
C THR A 135 12.32 -3.46 20.96
N THR A 136 13.42 -3.92 20.38
CA THR A 136 13.81 -5.34 20.34
C THR A 136 14.70 -5.72 21.53
N ASP A 137 15.01 -4.76 22.42
CA ASP A 137 15.75 -5.00 23.66
C ASP A 137 15.11 -6.13 24.49
N GLY A 138 15.83 -7.24 24.64
CA GLY A 138 15.37 -8.41 25.41
C GLY A 138 14.41 -9.34 24.67
N GLY A 139 14.20 -9.15 23.37
CA GLY A 139 13.42 -10.03 22.49
C GLY A 139 14.10 -10.27 21.14
N ASP A 140 13.34 -10.77 20.17
CA ASP A 140 13.82 -11.01 18.81
C ASP A 140 13.82 -9.71 17.96
N PRO A 141 14.77 -9.53 17.04
CA PRO A 141 14.74 -8.44 16.08
C PRO A 141 13.57 -8.59 15.09
N TYR A 142 13.14 -7.49 14.47
CA TYR A 142 12.23 -7.57 13.32
C TYR A 142 12.91 -8.31 12.18
N ARG A 143 12.25 -9.35 11.64
CA ARG A 143 12.78 -10.16 10.54
C ARG A 143 12.13 -9.78 9.21
N LEU A 144 12.93 -9.65 8.17
CA LEU A 144 12.53 -9.39 6.78
C LEU A 144 13.00 -10.57 5.91
N PHE A 145 12.10 -11.53 5.75
CA PHE A 145 12.29 -12.70 4.90
C PHE A 145 10.89 -13.16 4.47
N ASN A 146 10.57 -13.06 3.19
CA ASN A 146 9.22 -13.35 2.69
C ASN A 146 8.86 -14.82 2.95
N LEU A 147 7.87 -15.06 3.80
CA LEU A 147 7.51 -16.40 4.27
C LEU A 147 6.01 -16.65 4.21
N ASP A 148 5.66 -17.88 3.87
CA ASP A 148 4.30 -18.40 3.99
C ASP A 148 4.03 -18.84 5.44
N VAL A 149 3.57 -17.91 6.26
CA VAL A 149 3.32 -18.14 7.68
C VAL A 149 1.88 -18.56 7.92
N PHE A 150 1.66 -19.88 7.97
CA PHE A 150 0.35 -20.45 8.28
C PHE A 150 -0.16 -20.01 9.66
N GLN A 151 -1.37 -19.44 9.71
CA GLN A 151 -2.02 -18.96 10.94
C GLN A 151 -1.12 -18.03 11.76
N TYR A 152 -0.57 -17.00 11.11
CA TYR A 152 0.31 -16.04 11.77
C TYR A 152 -0.31 -15.45 13.06
N GLU A 153 0.52 -15.32 14.09
CA GLU A 153 0.14 -14.70 15.36
C GLU A 153 0.32 -13.18 15.33
N LEU A 154 -0.27 -12.48 16.31
CA LEU A 154 -0.22 -11.03 16.41
C LEU A 154 0.86 -10.56 17.40
N PHE A 155 1.23 -9.28 17.28
CA PHE A 155 2.12 -8.52 18.16
C PHE A 155 3.51 -9.10 18.36
N ASN A 156 4.08 -9.67 17.30
CA ASN A 156 5.42 -10.26 17.30
C ASN A 156 6.24 -9.80 16.08
N PRO A 157 7.58 -9.89 16.13
CA PRO A 157 8.48 -9.42 15.08
C PRO A 157 8.77 -10.47 13.98
N MET A 158 8.01 -11.57 13.90
CA MET A 158 8.22 -12.60 12.88
C MET A 158 7.92 -12.07 11.49
N ALA A 159 8.78 -12.41 10.53
CA ALA A 159 8.54 -12.06 9.13
C ALA A 159 7.24 -12.68 8.62
N LEU A 160 6.50 -11.93 7.80
CA LEU A 160 5.34 -12.42 7.05
C LEU A 160 5.67 -12.48 5.56
N TYR A 161 4.74 -12.13 4.68
CA TYR A 161 4.81 -12.48 3.27
C TYR A 161 5.66 -11.52 2.44
N GLY A 162 5.78 -10.27 2.86
CA GLY A 162 6.55 -9.25 2.16
C GLY A 162 7.60 -8.53 3.03
N ALA A 163 8.56 -7.91 2.36
CA ALA A 163 9.68 -7.23 3.01
C ALA A 163 9.99 -5.89 2.33
N ILE A 164 9.72 -4.77 2.99
CA ILE A 164 10.12 -3.45 2.50
C ILE A 164 11.12 -2.86 3.49
N PRO A 165 12.44 -2.90 3.19
CA PRO A 165 13.50 -2.52 4.14
C PRO A 165 13.65 -1.00 4.25
N VAL A 166 12.56 -0.32 4.60
CA VAL A 166 12.45 1.12 4.76
C VAL A 166 11.93 1.42 6.15
N MET A 167 12.65 2.27 6.88
CA MET A 167 12.26 2.76 8.18
C MET A 167 12.13 4.28 8.14
N LEU A 168 11.06 4.81 8.71
CA LEU A 168 10.86 6.24 8.93
C LEU A 168 11.12 6.56 10.40
N SER A 169 11.76 7.69 10.67
CA SER A 169 11.89 8.26 11.99
C SER A 169 11.15 9.58 12.07
N HIS A 170 10.43 9.81 13.17
CA HIS A 170 9.58 10.99 13.34
C HIS A 170 9.76 11.63 14.71
N SER A 171 9.81 12.96 14.71
CA SER A 171 9.67 13.83 15.87
C SER A 171 8.84 15.07 15.49
N ALA A 172 8.47 15.88 16.49
CA ALA A 172 7.76 17.14 16.24
C ALA A 172 8.58 18.14 15.39
N GLN A 173 9.89 17.93 15.30
CA GLN A 173 10.85 18.77 14.58
C GLN A 173 11.08 18.27 13.16
N ARG A 174 11.13 16.96 12.93
CA ARG A 174 11.57 16.38 11.65
C ARG A 174 11.05 14.96 11.42
N THR A 175 10.85 14.63 10.15
CA THR A 175 10.75 13.26 9.66
C THR A 175 11.95 12.93 8.78
N MET A 176 12.53 11.76 8.96
CA MET A 176 13.59 11.22 8.09
C MET A 176 13.27 9.77 7.73
N GLY A 177 14.04 9.19 6.82
CA GLY A 177 13.97 7.76 6.53
C GLY A 177 15.31 7.14 6.17
N ILE A 178 15.39 5.83 6.39
CA ILE A 178 16.50 4.95 6.06
C ILE A 178 15.93 3.88 5.12
N PHE A 179 16.45 3.80 3.90
CA PHE A 179 16.14 2.71 2.98
C PHE A 179 17.39 1.84 2.80
N TRP A 180 17.33 0.63 3.35
CA TRP A 180 18.38 -0.38 3.31
C TRP A 180 18.15 -1.28 2.09
N LEU A 181 18.79 -0.99 0.96
CA LEU A 181 18.57 -1.70 -0.29
C LEU A 181 19.30 -3.06 -0.30
N ASN A 182 18.71 -4.05 0.36
CA ASN A 182 19.21 -5.41 0.40
C ASN A 182 18.05 -6.42 0.32
N ALA A 183 18.18 -7.42 -0.56
CA ALA A 183 17.13 -8.42 -0.83
C ALA A 183 17.34 -9.76 -0.11
N ALA A 184 18.47 -9.92 0.59
CA ALA A 184 18.72 -11.09 1.42
C ALA A 184 17.85 -11.04 2.68
N GLU A 185 17.83 -12.16 3.41
CA GLU A 185 17.28 -12.17 4.77
C GLU A 185 17.91 -11.04 5.59
N THR A 186 17.05 -10.23 6.21
CA THR A 186 17.48 -9.05 6.96
C THR A 186 16.83 -9.00 8.34
N TRP A 187 17.62 -8.66 9.35
CA TRP A 187 17.18 -8.49 10.73
C TRP A 187 17.40 -7.03 11.16
N VAL A 188 16.45 -6.49 11.93
CA VAL A 188 16.47 -5.10 12.39
C VAL A 188 16.26 -5.03 13.89
N ASP A 189 17.32 -4.67 14.61
CA ASP A 189 17.28 -4.36 16.04
C ASP A 189 16.95 -2.88 16.27
N ILE A 190 16.13 -2.62 17.29
CA ILE A 190 15.70 -1.28 17.70
C ILE A 190 15.88 -1.14 19.22
N SER A 191 16.69 -0.17 19.64
CA SER A 191 16.91 0.14 21.06
C SER A 191 16.62 1.61 21.33
N SER A 192 16.07 1.89 22.52
CA SER A 192 15.75 3.26 22.96
C SER A 192 16.72 3.70 24.04
N ASN A 193 17.45 4.79 23.80
CA ASN A 193 18.48 5.32 24.68
C ASN A 193 18.26 6.82 24.98
N THR A 194 19.00 7.33 25.95
CA THR A 194 19.20 8.77 26.14
C THR A 194 20.59 9.11 25.64
N ALA A 195 20.72 10.08 24.72
CA ALA A 195 21.99 10.43 24.08
C ALA A 195 23.12 10.61 25.12
N GLY A 196 22.81 11.24 26.27
CA GLY A 196 23.68 11.50 27.44
C GLY A 196 24.37 10.31 28.12
N LYS A 197 23.95 9.05 27.89
CA LYS A 197 24.55 7.86 28.54
C LYS A 197 25.53 7.08 27.65
N THR A 198 25.70 7.49 26.40
CA THR A 198 26.68 6.92 25.48
C THR A 198 27.92 7.84 25.39
N VAL A 199 29.04 7.38 24.83
CA VAL A 199 30.24 8.25 24.59
C VAL A 199 29.88 9.51 23.80
N PHE A 200 28.84 9.42 22.95
CA PHE A 200 28.25 10.54 22.22
C PHE A 200 27.53 11.56 23.12
N GLY A 201 26.88 11.10 24.18
CA GLY A 201 26.29 11.95 25.22
C GLY A 201 27.30 12.83 25.93
N GLN A 202 28.47 12.28 26.24
CA GLN A 202 29.56 13.03 26.86
C GLN A 202 30.14 14.10 25.93
N MET A 203 30.09 13.89 24.61
CA MET A 203 30.51 14.87 23.59
C MET A 203 29.44 15.95 23.35
N LEU A 204 28.16 15.57 23.33
CA LEU A 204 27.01 16.50 23.27
C LEU A 204 26.93 17.38 24.52
N ASP A 205 27.15 16.82 25.71
CA ASP A 205 27.20 17.55 26.98
C ASP A 205 28.26 18.67 26.98
N TYR A 206 29.39 18.44 26.29
CA TYR A 206 30.48 19.41 26.18
C TYR A 206 30.15 20.60 25.27
N VAL A 207 29.20 20.44 24.34
CA VAL A 207 28.87 21.45 23.30
C VAL A 207 27.52 22.12 23.52
N GLN A 208 26.53 21.41 24.09
CA GLN A 208 25.13 21.86 24.15
C GLN A 208 24.56 21.99 25.56
N GLY A 209 25.28 21.54 26.60
CA GLY A 209 24.78 21.53 27.98
C GLY A 209 23.81 20.38 28.25
N SER A 210 23.82 19.87 29.48
CA SER A 210 23.11 18.66 29.88
C SER A 210 21.60 18.75 29.65
N SER A 211 21.10 17.99 28.67
CA SER A 211 19.68 17.62 28.59
C SER A 211 19.58 16.17 28.10
N GLU A 212 18.70 15.40 28.73
CA GLU A 212 18.39 14.02 28.35
C GLU A 212 17.69 14.02 26.98
N THR A 213 18.45 14.12 25.89
CA THR A 213 17.90 14.05 24.53
C THR A 213 17.57 12.59 24.22
N PRO A 214 16.32 12.24 23.88
CA PRO A 214 15.97 10.88 23.50
C PRO A 214 16.72 10.46 22.23
N GLN A 215 17.05 9.18 22.09
CA GLN A 215 17.74 8.65 20.93
C GLN A 215 17.21 7.25 20.62
N THR A 216 16.87 6.99 19.37
CA THR A 216 16.60 5.62 18.89
C THR A 216 17.83 5.14 18.15
N ASP A 217 18.35 3.98 18.52
CA ASP A 217 19.44 3.31 17.81
C ASP A 217 18.89 2.09 17.09
N VAL A 218 19.22 1.95 15.81
CA VAL A 218 18.81 0.82 14.98
C VAL A 218 20.00 0.10 14.38
N ARG A 219 19.91 -1.21 14.21
CA ARG A 219 20.97 -2.02 13.58
C ARG A 219 20.34 -2.91 12.52
N TRP A 220 20.87 -2.83 11.31
CA TRP A 220 20.47 -3.66 10.19
C TRP A 220 21.52 -4.75 9.98
N ILE A 221 21.09 -5.98 9.76
CA ILE A 221 21.95 -7.14 9.55
C ILE A 221 21.36 -7.93 8.37
N SER A 222 22.09 -8.02 7.26
CA SER A 222 21.68 -8.84 6.12
C SER A 222 22.64 -10.00 5.89
N GLU A 223 22.12 -11.13 5.45
CA GLU A 223 22.89 -12.36 5.24
C GLU A 223 23.97 -12.24 4.14
N SER A 224 23.69 -11.47 3.09
CA SER A 224 24.60 -11.28 1.96
C SER A 224 24.38 -9.92 1.28
N GLY A 225 24.89 -9.75 0.06
CA GLY A 225 24.82 -8.49 -0.68
C GLY A 225 25.81 -7.43 -0.19
N ILE A 226 25.58 -6.17 -0.57
CA ILE A 226 26.38 -5.01 -0.14
C ILE A 226 25.63 -4.16 0.88
N ILE A 227 26.36 -3.29 1.61
CA ILE A 227 25.73 -2.22 2.37
C ILE A 227 25.38 -1.13 1.35
N ASP A 228 24.11 -1.01 1.02
CA ASP A 228 23.57 0.05 0.15
C ASP A 228 22.43 0.73 0.89
N VAL A 229 22.65 1.96 1.34
CA VAL A 229 21.69 2.70 2.14
C VAL A 229 21.45 4.09 1.61
N PHE A 230 20.17 4.44 1.50
CA PHE A 230 19.69 5.77 1.19
C PHE A 230 19.16 6.42 2.47
N ILE A 231 19.67 7.62 2.77
CA ILE A 231 19.21 8.45 3.87
C ILE A 231 18.38 9.60 3.31
N MET A 232 17.11 9.63 3.71
CA MET A 232 16.09 10.59 3.26
C MET A 232 15.89 11.61 4.38
N LEU A 233 16.43 12.82 4.23
CA LEU A 233 16.52 13.78 5.34
C LEU A 233 15.23 14.59 5.59
N GLY A 234 14.17 14.39 4.79
CA GLY A 234 12.93 15.15 4.89
C GLY A 234 13.11 16.64 4.54
N PRO A 235 12.61 17.60 5.34
CA PRO A 235 12.28 17.45 6.76
C PRO A 235 10.82 17.06 7.08
N THR A 236 9.89 17.14 6.14
CA THR A 236 8.48 16.79 6.39
C THR A 236 8.17 15.34 6.00
N PRO A 237 7.06 14.74 6.49
CA PRO A 237 6.64 13.42 6.04
C PRO A 237 6.46 13.34 4.52
N THR A 238 5.89 14.40 3.91
CA THR A 238 5.69 14.47 2.45
C THR A 238 7.00 14.49 1.68
N ASP A 239 8.04 15.14 2.21
CA ASP A 239 9.36 15.16 1.56
C ASP A 239 9.96 13.75 1.57
N VAL A 240 9.89 13.03 2.69
CA VAL A 240 10.40 11.64 2.78
C VAL A 240 9.66 10.70 1.83
N PHE A 241 8.33 10.81 1.71
CA PHE A 241 7.59 10.01 0.73
C PHE A 241 8.00 10.31 -0.71
N SER A 242 8.20 11.59 -1.03
CA SER A 242 8.63 12.00 -2.38
C SER A 242 10.06 11.55 -2.68
N GLN A 243 10.97 11.65 -1.70
CA GLN A 243 12.33 11.14 -1.77
C GLN A 243 12.33 9.63 -2.02
N TYR A 244 11.57 8.85 -1.25
CA TYR A 244 11.48 7.40 -1.44
C TYR A 244 10.85 7.01 -2.79
N ALA A 245 9.77 7.69 -3.18
CA ALA A 245 9.11 7.46 -4.46
C ALA A 245 10.01 7.82 -5.64
N SER A 246 10.92 8.79 -5.50
CA SER A 246 11.93 9.08 -6.53
C SER A 246 12.93 7.94 -6.69
N LEU A 247 13.16 7.11 -5.68
CA LEU A 247 14.10 5.99 -5.75
C LEU A 247 13.44 4.71 -6.28
N THR A 248 12.19 4.47 -5.89
CA THR A 248 11.49 3.19 -6.11
C THR A 248 10.25 3.30 -6.99
N GLY A 249 9.92 4.49 -7.47
CA GLY A 249 8.69 4.77 -8.22
C GLY A 249 7.48 4.97 -7.30
N THR A 250 6.38 5.37 -7.91
CA THR A 250 5.10 5.65 -7.25
C THR A 250 4.12 4.49 -7.39
N GLN A 251 3.04 4.52 -6.63
CA GLN A 251 1.92 3.58 -6.79
C GLN A 251 1.41 3.61 -8.24
N ALA A 252 1.27 2.45 -8.87
CA ALA A 252 0.61 2.34 -10.16
C ALA A 252 -0.82 2.88 -10.06
N PHE A 253 -1.24 3.70 -11.03
CA PHE A 253 -2.59 4.23 -11.02
C PHE A 253 -3.59 3.10 -11.35
N PRO A 254 -4.43 2.66 -10.40
CA PRO A 254 -5.22 1.45 -10.59
C PRO A 254 -6.40 1.70 -11.54
N PRO A 255 -6.90 0.67 -12.24
CA PRO A 255 -8.25 0.73 -12.81
C PRO A 255 -9.27 1.10 -11.73
N LEU A 256 -10.23 1.98 -12.02
CA LEU A 256 -11.23 2.46 -11.07
C LEU A 256 -11.99 1.31 -10.41
N SER A 257 -12.29 0.26 -11.18
CA SER A 257 -12.98 -0.92 -10.66
C SER A 257 -12.20 -1.65 -9.58
N ALA A 258 -10.86 -1.63 -9.62
CA ALA A 258 -10.02 -2.28 -8.63
C ALA A 258 -10.08 -1.58 -7.25
N LEU A 259 -10.60 -0.35 -7.21
CA LEU A 259 -10.89 0.36 -5.96
C LEU A 259 -12.29 0.05 -5.43
N ALA A 260 -13.09 -0.78 -6.08
CA ALA A 260 -14.43 -1.10 -5.61
C ALA A 260 -14.40 -2.34 -4.69
N TYR A 261 -15.53 -3.05 -4.57
CA TYR A 261 -15.63 -4.24 -3.73
C TYR A 261 -15.34 -5.53 -4.53
N HIS A 262 -14.56 -6.41 -3.90
CA HIS A 262 -14.12 -7.69 -4.43
C HIS A 262 -14.70 -8.85 -3.60
N GLN A 263 -15.36 -9.80 -4.25
CA GLN A 263 -15.89 -11.02 -3.62
C GLN A 263 -15.02 -12.23 -3.99
N CYS A 264 -14.54 -12.95 -2.98
CA CYS A 264 -13.71 -14.14 -3.12
C CYS A 264 -14.05 -15.19 -2.05
N ARG A 265 -13.67 -16.44 -2.31
CA ARG A 265 -13.47 -17.52 -1.32
C ARG A 265 -12.64 -18.64 -1.96
N TRP A 266 -12.03 -19.49 -1.13
CA TRP A 266 -11.56 -20.80 -1.52
C TRP A 266 -12.70 -21.81 -1.34
N ASN A 267 -13.34 -22.36 -2.37
CA ASN A 267 -13.42 -21.88 -3.74
C ASN A 267 -14.89 -21.55 -4.08
N TYR A 268 -15.13 -20.82 -5.17
CA TYR A 268 -16.38 -21.00 -5.92
C TYR A 268 -16.30 -22.31 -6.69
N ASN A 269 -17.36 -23.10 -6.62
CA ASN A 269 -17.32 -24.50 -7.00
C ASN A 269 -17.20 -24.71 -8.52
N ASP A 270 -17.94 -23.92 -9.29
CA ASP A 270 -18.10 -24.05 -10.74
C ASP A 270 -18.72 -22.77 -11.34
N GLN A 271 -18.98 -22.77 -12.65
CA GLN A 271 -19.62 -21.65 -13.35
C GLN A 271 -21.01 -21.30 -12.83
N GLU A 272 -21.76 -22.29 -12.35
CA GLU A 272 -23.14 -22.11 -11.88
C GLU A 272 -23.14 -21.41 -10.52
N ASP A 273 -22.20 -21.77 -9.65
CA ASP A 273 -21.96 -21.08 -8.38
C ASP A 273 -21.54 -19.63 -8.59
N VAL A 274 -20.63 -19.37 -9.55
CA VAL A 274 -20.26 -17.99 -9.94
C VAL A 274 -21.49 -17.20 -10.39
N ALA A 275 -22.33 -17.77 -11.25
CA ALA A 275 -23.56 -17.12 -11.72
C ALA A 275 -24.57 -16.88 -10.58
N ALA A 276 -24.71 -17.83 -9.65
CA ALA A 276 -25.60 -17.71 -8.50
C ALA A 276 -25.14 -16.60 -7.53
N VAL A 277 -23.82 -16.48 -7.30
CA VAL A 277 -23.24 -15.42 -6.48
C VAL A 277 -23.43 -14.06 -7.15
N ASP A 278 -23.08 -13.94 -8.44
CA ASP A 278 -23.28 -12.73 -9.22
C ASP A 278 -24.74 -12.24 -9.20
N GLN A 279 -25.68 -13.17 -9.34
CA GLN A 279 -27.11 -12.91 -9.24
C GLN A 279 -27.54 -12.53 -7.81
N GLY A 280 -26.99 -13.19 -6.80
CA GLY A 280 -27.25 -12.88 -5.39
C GLY A 280 -26.93 -11.44 -5.01
N PHE A 281 -25.85 -10.87 -5.56
CA PHE A 281 -25.53 -9.45 -5.38
C PHE A 281 -26.60 -8.51 -5.96
N ASP A 282 -27.12 -8.83 -7.14
CA ASP A 282 -28.19 -8.03 -7.77
C ASP A 282 -29.51 -8.15 -7.00
N GLU A 283 -29.89 -9.36 -6.57
CA GLU A 283 -31.10 -9.62 -5.78
C GLU A 283 -31.11 -8.88 -4.44
N HIS A 284 -29.93 -8.75 -3.84
CA HIS A 284 -29.77 -8.11 -2.54
C HIS A 284 -29.31 -6.65 -2.65
N ASP A 285 -29.25 -6.02 -3.83
CA ASP A 285 -28.82 -4.63 -4.05
C ASP A 285 -27.47 -4.29 -3.38
N ILE A 286 -26.52 -5.24 -3.42
CA ILE A 286 -25.15 -5.04 -2.94
C ILE A 286 -24.24 -4.91 -4.17
N PRO A 287 -23.51 -3.79 -4.32
CA PRO A 287 -22.67 -3.62 -5.50
C PRO A 287 -21.30 -4.32 -5.34
N TYR A 288 -20.81 -4.94 -6.40
CA TYR A 288 -19.48 -5.55 -6.46
C TYR A 288 -18.91 -5.43 -7.89
N ASP A 289 -17.57 -5.40 -8.01
CA ASP A 289 -16.89 -5.26 -9.30
C ASP A 289 -16.15 -6.52 -9.72
N PHE A 290 -15.58 -7.27 -8.78
CA PHE A 290 -14.80 -8.48 -9.06
C PHE A 290 -15.31 -9.69 -8.30
N ILE A 291 -15.50 -10.81 -9.02
CA ILE A 291 -15.60 -12.14 -8.42
C ILE A 291 -14.31 -12.91 -8.70
N TRP A 292 -13.84 -13.70 -7.74
CA TRP A 292 -12.51 -14.29 -7.77
C TRP A 292 -12.57 -15.81 -7.80
N LEU A 293 -11.72 -16.41 -8.61
CA LEU A 293 -11.50 -17.85 -8.68
C LEU A 293 -10.14 -18.20 -8.12
N ASP A 294 -10.18 -18.90 -6.98
CA ASP A 294 -9.03 -19.49 -6.30
C ASP A 294 -8.66 -20.85 -6.95
N ILE A 295 -7.67 -21.58 -6.43
CA ILE A 295 -6.92 -22.64 -7.13
C ILE A 295 -7.78 -23.79 -7.68
N GLU A 296 -8.97 -24.05 -7.14
CA GLU A 296 -9.86 -25.13 -7.61
C GLU A 296 -10.49 -24.89 -8.99
N HIS A 297 -10.29 -23.72 -9.61
CA HIS A 297 -10.74 -23.47 -10.99
C HIS A 297 -9.86 -24.11 -12.07
N THR A 298 -8.63 -24.49 -11.70
CA THR A 298 -7.62 -25.05 -12.61
C THR A 298 -7.80 -26.55 -12.84
N ASP A 299 -7.30 -27.09 -13.96
CA ASP A 299 -7.19 -28.54 -14.16
C ASP A 299 -6.02 -29.11 -13.32
N GLY A 300 -6.36 -29.59 -12.12
CA GLY A 300 -5.40 -30.28 -11.26
C GLY A 300 -4.22 -29.39 -10.83
N LYS A 301 -4.48 -28.10 -10.60
CA LYS A 301 -3.48 -27.09 -10.20
C LYS A 301 -2.41 -26.83 -11.27
N ARG A 302 -2.80 -26.99 -12.53
CA ARG A 302 -2.06 -26.49 -13.69
C ARG A 302 -2.56 -25.08 -14.00
N TYR A 303 -1.78 -24.05 -13.70
CA TYR A 303 -2.15 -22.67 -14.02
C TYR A 303 -2.34 -22.45 -15.53
N PHE A 304 -3.02 -21.37 -15.92
CA PHE A 304 -3.42 -21.11 -17.31
C PHE A 304 -4.33 -22.19 -17.93
N THR A 305 -5.00 -23.00 -17.09
CA THR A 305 -5.98 -24.00 -17.51
C THR A 305 -7.27 -23.85 -16.71
N TRP A 306 -8.32 -24.53 -17.16
CA TRP A 306 -9.63 -24.57 -16.51
C TRP A 306 -10.01 -26.02 -16.24
N ASP A 307 -10.58 -26.31 -15.08
CA ASP A 307 -11.17 -27.62 -14.80
C ASP A 307 -12.30 -27.88 -15.83
N PRO A 308 -12.20 -28.92 -16.67
CA PRO A 308 -13.12 -29.12 -17.78
C PRO A 308 -14.53 -29.56 -17.35
N HIS A 309 -14.72 -29.90 -16.07
CA HIS A 309 -16.02 -30.29 -15.52
C HIS A 309 -16.69 -29.13 -14.79
N LYS A 310 -15.92 -28.35 -14.01
CA LYS A 310 -16.43 -27.21 -13.24
C LYS A 310 -16.53 -25.93 -14.07
N PHE A 311 -15.57 -25.73 -14.98
CA PHE A 311 -15.43 -24.53 -15.82
C PHE A 311 -15.31 -24.88 -17.32
N PRO A 312 -16.29 -25.58 -17.91
CA PRO A 312 -16.23 -26.04 -19.30
C PRO A 312 -16.34 -24.93 -20.36
N GLN A 313 -16.89 -23.76 -20.01
CA GLN A 313 -17.18 -22.62 -20.88
C GLN A 313 -16.79 -21.29 -20.20
N PRO A 314 -15.49 -21.06 -19.90
CA PRO A 314 -15.06 -19.88 -19.14
C PRO A 314 -15.38 -18.56 -19.85
N LYS A 315 -15.41 -18.54 -21.19
CA LYS A 315 -15.80 -17.35 -21.96
C LYS A 315 -17.26 -16.96 -21.75
N ASP A 316 -18.18 -17.93 -21.67
CA ASP A 316 -19.60 -17.65 -21.43
C ASP A 316 -19.81 -17.07 -20.02
N MET A 317 -19.08 -17.62 -19.03
CA MET A 317 -19.08 -17.09 -17.66
C MET A 317 -18.53 -15.65 -17.61
N LEU A 318 -17.39 -15.38 -18.26
CA LEU A 318 -16.80 -14.04 -18.34
C LEU A 318 -17.70 -13.05 -19.08
N GLN A 319 -18.35 -13.49 -20.16
CA GLN A 319 -19.33 -12.68 -20.88
C GLN A 319 -20.54 -12.32 -20.00
N GLY A 320 -21.06 -13.26 -19.21
CA GLY A 320 -22.16 -13.00 -18.28
C GLY A 320 -21.82 -11.91 -17.24
N LEU A 321 -20.57 -11.91 -16.74
CA LEU A 321 -20.08 -10.83 -15.87
C LEU A 321 -19.93 -9.51 -16.63
N MET A 322 -19.40 -9.56 -17.86
CA MET A 322 -19.21 -8.38 -18.71
C MET A 322 -20.53 -7.68 -19.05
N ASP A 323 -21.60 -8.45 -19.33
CA ASP A 323 -22.95 -7.93 -19.60
C ASP A 323 -23.52 -7.15 -18.40
N LYS A 324 -23.09 -7.51 -17.18
CA LYS A 324 -23.39 -6.80 -15.93
C LYS A 324 -22.32 -5.78 -15.52
N ARG A 325 -21.34 -5.51 -16.39
CA ARG A 325 -20.20 -4.61 -16.19
C ARG A 325 -19.30 -4.99 -15.01
N ARG A 326 -19.08 -6.29 -14.80
CA ARG A 326 -18.25 -6.89 -13.76
C ARG A 326 -17.05 -7.62 -14.37
N LYS A 327 -16.11 -7.96 -13.51
CA LYS A 327 -14.80 -8.52 -13.83
C LYS A 327 -14.57 -9.79 -13.03
N MET A 328 -13.57 -10.54 -13.47
CA MET A 328 -13.09 -11.72 -12.76
C MET A 328 -11.61 -11.57 -12.40
N VAL A 329 -11.19 -12.20 -11.32
CA VAL A 329 -9.77 -12.47 -11.05
C VAL A 329 -9.56 -13.97 -10.98
N THR A 330 -8.52 -14.49 -11.63
CA THR A 330 -8.08 -15.88 -11.49
C THR A 330 -6.70 -15.93 -10.85
N ILE A 331 -6.50 -16.85 -9.91
CA ILE A 331 -5.19 -17.12 -9.30
C ILE A 331 -4.22 -17.78 -10.30
N VAL A 332 -2.95 -17.36 -10.27
CA VAL A 332 -1.83 -17.91 -11.05
C VAL A 332 -0.56 -17.83 -10.19
N ASP A 333 -0.10 -18.97 -9.68
CA ASP A 333 1.04 -19.01 -8.74
C ASP A 333 2.34 -19.44 -9.44
N PRO A 334 3.51 -19.09 -8.88
CA PRO A 334 4.81 -19.33 -9.50
C PRO A 334 5.39 -20.72 -9.17
N HIS A 335 4.54 -21.74 -9.09
CA HIS A 335 4.95 -23.14 -8.96
C HIS A 335 4.26 -23.98 -10.04
N ILE A 336 5.04 -24.66 -10.88
CA ILE A 336 4.54 -25.29 -12.09
C ILE A 336 4.58 -26.80 -11.92
N LYS A 337 3.40 -27.44 -11.93
CA LYS A 337 3.26 -28.90 -11.83
C LYS A 337 4.24 -29.61 -12.75
N VAL A 338 5.05 -30.50 -12.20
CA VAL A 338 5.96 -31.36 -12.98
C VAL A 338 5.15 -32.46 -13.64
N ASP A 339 4.81 -32.24 -14.91
CA ASP A 339 3.97 -33.14 -15.70
C ASP A 339 4.32 -33.01 -17.19
N SER A 340 4.80 -34.10 -17.80
CA SER A 340 5.17 -34.12 -19.22
C SER A 340 4.01 -33.91 -20.20
N SER A 341 2.76 -34.01 -19.73
CA SER A 341 1.58 -33.66 -20.55
C SER A 341 1.23 -32.18 -20.50
N TYR A 342 1.87 -31.40 -19.62
CA TYR A 342 1.58 -29.99 -19.42
C TYR A 342 2.53 -29.10 -20.24
N LYS A 343 1.96 -28.37 -21.23
CA LYS A 343 2.70 -27.50 -22.16
C LYS A 343 3.66 -26.54 -21.45
N ILE A 344 3.17 -25.80 -20.46
CA ILE A 344 3.94 -24.79 -19.73
C ILE A 344 5.14 -25.41 -19.01
N HIS A 345 4.96 -26.56 -18.34
CA HIS A 345 6.08 -27.29 -17.72
C HIS A 345 7.16 -27.63 -18.76
N ASN A 346 6.75 -28.21 -19.88
CA ASN A 346 7.67 -28.63 -20.93
C ASN A 346 8.43 -27.44 -21.54
N GLU A 347 7.74 -26.32 -21.76
CA GLU A 347 8.38 -25.11 -22.32
C GLU A 347 9.40 -24.51 -21.36
N ILE A 348 9.03 -24.28 -20.09
CA ILE A 348 9.93 -23.75 -19.05
C ILE A 348 11.16 -24.66 -18.90
N ARG A 349 10.92 -25.98 -18.83
CA ARG A 349 12.00 -26.98 -18.74
C ARG A 349 12.93 -26.95 -19.94
N SER A 350 12.38 -26.95 -21.15
CA SER A 350 13.17 -26.97 -22.40
C SER A 350 14.02 -25.72 -22.60
N LYS A 351 13.57 -24.57 -22.07
CA LYS A 351 14.28 -23.29 -22.08
C LYS A 351 15.25 -23.13 -20.91
N GLY A 352 15.27 -24.08 -19.97
CA GLY A 352 16.10 -24.00 -18.77
C GLY A 352 15.70 -22.86 -17.82
N PHE A 353 14.40 -22.51 -17.80
CA PHE A 353 13.87 -21.39 -17.03
C PHE A 353 13.49 -21.73 -15.59
N TYR A 354 13.66 -22.97 -15.14
CA TYR A 354 13.53 -23.29 -13.71
C TYR A 354 14.75 -22.80 -12.91
N VAL A 355 14.49 -22.35 -11.68
CA VAL A 355 15.51 -22.22 -10.63
C VAL A 355 16.27 -23.54 -10.53
N LYS A 356 17.57 -23.48 -10.24
CA LYS A 356 18.39 -24.68 -10.09
C LYS A 356 18.62 -25.05 -8.63
N ASN A 357 18.75 -26.32 -8.35
CA ASN A 357 19.30 -26.77 -7.06
C ASN A 357 20.84 -26.61 -7.06
N LYS A 358 21.45 -26.83 -5.90
CA LYS A 358 22.92 -26.71 -5.71
C LYS A 358 23.76 -27.63 -6.60
N ASP A 359 23.18 -28.73 -7.09
CA ASP A 359 23.83 -29.70 -7.98
C ASP A 359 23.66 -29.34 -9.48
N GLY A 360 22.97 -28.22 -9.79
CA GLY A 360 22.72 -27.73 -11.14
C GLY A 360 21.50 -28.34 -11.85
N GLY A 361 20.76 -29.23 -11.19
CA GLY A 361 19.47 -29.75 -11.68
C GLY A 361 18.33 -28.74 -11.50
N ASP A 362 17.19 -28.96 -12.16
CA ASP A 362 15.99 -28.15 -11.89
C ASP A 362 15.58 -28.29 -10.40
N TYR A 363 15.28 -27.18 -9.75
CA TYR A 363 14.73 -27.18 -8.40
C TYR A 363 13.29 -27.67 -8.45
N GLU A 364 13.03 -28.76 -7.74
CA GLU A 364 11.70 -29.33 -7.56
C GLU A 364 11.35 -29.36 -6.07
N GLY A 365 10.11 -29.00 -5.76
CA GLY A 365 9.54 -29.01 -4.42
C GLY A 365 8.06 -29.34 -4.45
N TRP A 366 7.42 -29.38 -3.29
CA TRP A 366 6.00 -29.70 -3.17
C TRP A 366 5.21 -28.41 -2.91
N CYS A 367 4.12 -28.25 -3.63
CA CYS A 367 3.12 -27.20 -3.39
C CYS A 367 1.72 -27.75 -3.75
N TRP A 368 0.75 -26.91 -4.08
CA TRP A 368 -0.63 -27.32 -4.38
C TRP A 368 -0.78 -28.45 -5.42
N PRO A 369 -0.04 -28.48 -6.55
CA PRO A 369 -0.16 -29.57 -7.52
C PRO A 369 0.68 -30.81 -7.16
N GLY A 370 1.27 -30.88 -5.97
CA GLY A 370 2.28 -31.88 -5.59
C GLY A 370 3.66 -31.47 -6.10
N ASN A 371 4.38 -32.39 -6.75
CA ASN A 371 5.71 -32.11 -7.30
C ASN A 371 5.66 -30.96 -8.32
N SER A 372 6.47 -29.93 -8.09
CA SER A 372 6.42 -28.64 -8.79
C SER A 372 7.83 -28.11 -9.05
N GLY A 373 8.06 -27.58 -10.24
CA GLY A 373 9.23 -26.77 -10.55
C GLY A 373 8.94 -25.28 -10.35
N TYR A 374 9.95 -24.50 -9.99
CA TYR A 374 9.80 -23.07 -9.66
C TYR A 374 10.51 -22.21 -10.71
N PRO A 375 9.78 -21.44 -11.54
CA PRO A 375 10.41 -20.64 -12.58
C PRO A 375 11.32 -19.56 -12.00
N ASP A 376 12.45 -19.31 -12.64
CA ASP A 376 13.40 -18.30 -12.20
C ASP A 376 12.97 -16.91 -12.70
N PHE A 377 12.12 -16.23 -11.92
CA PHE A 377 11.65 -14.88 -12.24
C PHE A 377 12.74 -13.80 -12.16
N THR A 378 13.94 -14.11 -11.66
CA THR A 378 15.08 -13.19 -11.72
C THR A 378 15.62 -13.07 -13.14
N ASN A 379 15.43 -14.11 -13.97
CA ASN A 379 15.78 -14.13 -15.37
C ASN A 379 14.79 -13.27 -16.20
N PRO A 380 15.25 -12.20 -16.89
CA PRO A 380 14.37 -11.37 -17.72
C PRO A 380 13.70 -12.13 -18.88
N GLU A 381 14.34 -13.16 -19.43
CA GLU A 381 13.75 -13.96 -20.51
C GLU A 381 12.59 -14.83 -20.00
N MET A 382 12.69 -15.35 -18.77
CA MET A 382 11.59 -16.05 -18.11
C MET A 382 10.42 -15.09 -17.84
N ARG A 383 10.70 -13.87 -17.37
CA ARG A 383 9.64 -12.85 -17.18
C ARG A 383 8.93 -12.50 -18.48
N ALA A 384 9.67 -12.28 -19.57
CA ALA A 384 9.09 -12.00 -20.88
C ALA A 384 8.25 -13.18 -21.39
N TRP A 385 8.72 -14.42 -21.20
CA TRP A 385 7.94 -15.61 -21.54
C TRP A 385 6.67 -15.71 -20.69
N TRP A 386 6.76 -15.47 -19.38
CA TRP A 386 5.61 -15.45 -18.47
C TRP A 386 4.56 -14.42 -18.90
N ALA A 387 4.99 -13.19 -19.20
CA ALA A 387 4.12 -12.14 -19.71
C ALA A 387 3.37 -12.57 -20.98
N SER A 388 4.09 -13.23 -21.91
CA SER A 388 3.49 -13.72 -23.16
C SER A 388 2.40 -14.80 -22.95
N MET A 389 2.45 -15.54 -21.84
CA MET A 389 1.44 -16.56 -21.52
C MET A 389 0.07 -15.96 -21.18
N PHE A 390 -0.02 -14.65 -20.88
CA PHE A 390 -1.30 -13.96 -20.64
C PHE A 390 -2.01 -13.50 -21.90
N ALA A 391 -1.40 -13.65 -23.09
CA ALA A 391 -2.07 -13.37 -24.35
C ALA A 391 -3.34 -14.25 -24.49
N TYR A 392 -4.42 -13.71 -25.06
CA TYR A 392 -5.72 -14.39 -25.09
C TYR A 392 -5.72 -15.73 -25.86
N ASP A 393 -4.78 -15.90 -26.78
CA ASP A 393 -4.53 -17.14 -27.52
C ASP A 393 -3.63 -18.13 -26.79
N GLN A 394 -2.87 -17.69 -25.78
CA GLN A 394 -2.06 -18.55 -24.91
C GLN A 394 -2.83 -18.98 -23.66
N TYR A 395 -3.51 -18.03 -22.99
CA TYR A 395 -4.42 -18.31 -21.89
C TYR A 395 -5.84 -18.51 -22.43
N GLU A 396 -6.05 -19.65 -23.08
CA GLU A 396 -7.35 -20.00 -23.66
C GLU A 396 -8.47 -19.94 -22.60
N GLY A 397 -9.60 -19.35 -22.99
CA GLY A 397 -10.75 -19.13 -22.10
C GLY A 397 -10.77 -17.75 -21.43
N SER A 398 -9.64 -17.03 -21.41
CA SER A 398 -9.58 -15.67 -20.87
C SER A 398 -10.24 -14.61 -21.78
N MET A 399 -10.64 -13.48 -21.18
CA MET A 399 -11.23 -12.31 -21.85
C MET A 399 -10.74 -11.00 -21.21
N GLU A 400 -11.06 -9.85 -21.82
CA GLU A 400 -10.62 -8.52 -21.39
C GLU A 400 -11.04 -8.13 -19.96
N ASN A 401 -12.12 -8.69 -19.43
CA ASN A 401 -12.58 -8.45 -18.06
C ASN A 401 -11.99 -9.42 -17.02
N MET A 402 -10.98 -10.22 -17.38
CA MET A 402 -10.30 -11.15 -16.47
C MET A 402 -8.93 -10.63 -16.05
N TYR A 403 -8.65 -10.56 -14.76
CA TYR A 403 -7.40 -10.08 -14.17
C TYR A 403 -6.74 -11.18 -13.33
N THR A 404 -5.63 -10.89 -12.66
CA THR A 404 -4.81 -11.94 -12.05
C THR A 404 -4.47 -11.70 -10.59
N TRP A 405 -4.39 -12.80 -9.85
CA TRP A 405 -3.88 -12.86 -8.49
C TRP A 405 -2.64 -13.76 -8.50
N ASN A 406 -1.51 -13.25 -8.02
CA ASN A 406 -0.34 -14.05 -7.73
C ASN A 406 -0.30 -14.35 -6.23
N ASP A 407 -0.44 -15.63 -5.88
CA ASP A 407 -0.24 -16.12 -4.52
C ASP A 407 1.02 -16.99 -4.45
N MET A 408 1.37 -17.41 -3.24
CA MET A 408 2.43 -18.40 -2.98
C MET A 408 3.79 -18.00 -3.56
N ASN A 409 4.04 -16.68 -3.71
CA ASN A 409 5.14 -16.12 -4.48
C ASN A 409 6.30 -15.62 -3.63
N GLU A 410 6.40 -16.09 -2.38
CA GLU A 410 7.56 -15.85 -1.51
C GLU A 410 8.90 -16.34 -2.09
N PRO A 411 9.04 -17.56 -2.68
CA PRO A 411 8.06 -18.60 -3.03
C PRO A 411 7.70 -19.56 -1.88
N SER A 412 6.43 -19.96 -1.79
CA SER A 412 6.00 -21.01 -0.85
C SER A 412 6.35 -22.41 -1.37
N VAL A 413 7.07 -23.17 -0.56
CA VAL A 413 7.51 -24.55 -0.84
C VAL A 413 7.20 -25.42 0.37
N PHE A 414 6.14 -26.23 0.33
CA PHE A 414 5.60 -26.96 1.49
C PHE A 414 6.59 -27.88 2.18
N ASN A 415 7.50 -28.47 1.41
CA ASN A 415 8.56 -29.35 1.92
C ASN A 415 9.93 -28.66 1.97
N GLY A 416 9.99 -27.34 1.84
CA GLY A 416 11.22 -26.56 1.95
C GLY A 416 11.49 -26.08 3.38
N PRO A 417 12.72 -25.63 3.68
CA PRO A 417 13.02 -24.99 4.95
C PRO A 417 12.11 -23.77 5.13
N GLU A 418 11.49 -23.66 6.30
CA GLU A 418 10.58 -22.54 6.63
C GLU A 418 9.44 -22.35 5.61
N VAL A 419 9.05 -23.40 4.90
CA VAL A 419 8.04 -23.33 3.83
C VAL A 419 8.50 -22.47 2.64
N THR A 420 9.80 -22.39 2.37
CA THR A 420 10.34 -21.70 1.19
C THR A 420 11.52 -22.42 0.53
N MET A 421 12.05 -21.82 -0.54
CA MET A 421 13.18 -22.29 -1.33
C MET A 421 14.44 -22.45 -0.47
N HIS A 422 15.24 -23.49 -0.75
CA HIS A 422 16.55 -23.66 -0.12
C HIS A 422 17.46 -22.46 -0.40
N LYS A 423 18.24 -22.01 0.58
CA LYS A 423 19.13 -20.84 0.45
C LYS A 423 20.21 -21.01 -0.62
N ASP A 424 20.72 -22.23 -0.79
CA ASP A 424 21.75 -22.60 -1.77
C ASP A 424 21.18 -23.02 -3.15
N ALA A 425 19.88 -22.83 -3.39
CA ALA A 425 19.31 -22.87 -4.75
C ALA A 425 19.88 -21.71 -5.59
N LEU A 426 19.97 -21.91 -6.91
CA LEU A 426 20.69 -21.01 -7.82
C LEU A 426 19.75 -20.33 -8.81
N HIS A 427 19.87 -19.02 -8.88
CA HIS A 427 19.27 -18.09 -9.84
C HIS A 427 20.36 -17.55 -10.76
N GLY A 428 20.64 -18.26 -11.85
CA GLY A 428 21.85 -18.02 -12.65
C GLY A 428 23.12 -18.20 -11.82
N ASN A 429 23.82 -17.09 -11.54
CA ASN A 429 25.05 -17.09 -10.73
C ASN A 429 24.84 -16.72 -9.26
N TRP A 430 23.60 -16.43 -8.86
CA TRP A 430 23.28 -15.97 -7.51
C TRP A 430 22.60 -17.07 -6.70
N GLU A 431 22.84 -17.10 -5.40
CA GLU A 431 22.10 -17.98 -4.51
C GLU A 431 20.72 -17.38 -4.21
N ASN A 432 19.74 -18.23 -3.89
CA ASN A 432 18.42 -17.79 -3.43
C ASN A 432 18.55 -16.87 -2.20
N ARG A 433 19.52 -17.13 -1.30
CA ARG A 433 19.79 -16.25 -0.15
C ARG A 433 20.05 -14.79 -0.53
N ASP A 434 20.57 -14.53 -1.74
CA ASP A 434 20.92 -13.18 -2.19
C ASP A 434 19.72 -12.40 -2.75
N LEU A 435 18.70 -13.12 -3.23
CA LEU A 435 17.62 -12.58 -4.06
C LEU A 435 16.22 -12.88 -3.51
N HIS A 436 16.12 -13.64 -2.42
CA HIS A 436 14.88 -14.23 -1.92
C HIS A 436 13.73 -13.22 -1.85
N ASN A 437 13.93 -12.07 -1.19
CA ASN A 437 12.86 -11.08 -1.00
C ASN A 437 12.42 -10.41 -2.32
N LEU A 438 13.17 -10.54 -3.43
CA LEU A 438 12.79 -10.01 -4.74
C LEU A 438 11.97 -10.96 -5.60
N TYR A 439 11.93 -12.25 -5.27
CA TYR A 439 11.26 -13.25 -6.12
C TYR A 439 9.79 -12.87 -6.36
N GLY A 440 9.04 -12.57 -5.30
CA GLY A 440 7.63 -12.18 -5.38
C GLY A 440 7.39 -10.90 -6.18
N LEU A 441 8.26 -9.89 -6.04
CA LEU A 441 8.21 -8.67 -6.83
C LEU A 441 8.33 -8.97 -8.33
N TYR A 442 9.23 -9.87 -8.73
CA TYR A 442 9.42 -10.22 -10.14
C TYR A 442 8.26 -11.04 -10.71
N VAL A 443 7.61 -11.88 -9.91
CA VAL A 443 6.37 -12.58 -10.30
C VAL A 443 5.28 -11.55 -10.60
N GLN A 444 5.04 -10.62 -9.67
CA GLN A 444 4.03 -9.57 -9.85
C GLN A 444 4.34 -8.68 -11.07
N MET A 445 5.60 -8.30 -11.25
CA MET A 445 6.08 -7.50 -12.38
C MET A 445 5.75 -8.20 -13.72
N ALA A 446 6.16 -9.45 -13.88
CA ALA A 446 5.95 -10.19 -15.12
C ALA A 446 4.46 -10.41 -15.43
N THR A 447 3.64 -10.66 -14.40
CA THR A 447 2.19 -10.77 -14.55
C THR A 447 1.57 -9.44 -14.97
N ALA A 448 1.95 -8.32 -14.34
CA ALA A 448 1.44 -7.00 -14.69
C ALA A 448 1.82 -6.63 -16.14
N GLU A 449 3.05 -6.93 -16.55
CA GLU A 449 3.50 -6.78 -17.94
C GLU A 449 2.66 -7.63 -18.90
N GLY A 450 2.37 -8.89 -18.58
CA GLY A 450 1.50 -9.74 -19.40
C GLY A 450 0.08 -9.19 -19.58
N LEU A 451 -0.52 -8.63 -18.52
CA LEU A 451 -1.84 -7.99 -18.61
C LEU A 451 -1.83 -6.71 -19.46
N ILE A 452 -0.72 -5.97 -19.46
CA ILE A 452 -0.52 -4.80 -20.32
C ILE A 452 -0.35 -5.25 -21.78
N GLU A 453 0.52 -6.23 -22.02
CA GLU A 453 0.87 -6.72 -23.36
C GLU A 453 -0.33 -7.33 -24.10
N ARG A 454 -1.16 -8.15 -23.44
CA ARG A 454 -2.35 -8.75 -24.07
C ARG A 454 -3.36 -7.72 -24.57
N SER A 455 -3.33 -6.49 -24.04
CA SER A 455 -4.17 -5.37 -24.48
C SER A 455 -3.54 -4.50 -25.57
N GLY A 456 -2.32 -4.83 -26.03
CA GLY A 456 -1.54 -3.97 -26.91
C GLY A 456 -0.99 -2.73 -26.20
N GLY A 457 -0.84 -2.77 -24.88
CA GLY A 457 -0.33 -1.65 -24.08
C GLY A 457 -1.35 -0.53 -23.82
N VAL A 458 -2.65 -0.83 -23.94
CA VAL A 458 -3.74 0.14 -23.74
C VAL A 458 -4.27 0.12 -22.31
N GLU A 459 -4.55 -1.08 -21.79
CA GLU A 459 -5.21 -1.29 -20.50
C GLU A 459 -4.23 -1.28 -19.32
N ARG A 460 -4.63 -0.67 -18.21
CA ARG A 460 -3.87 -0.74 -16.95
C ARG A 460 -4.05 -2.11 -16.30
N PRO A 461 -3.00 -2.71 -15.73
CA PRO A 461 -3.10 -4.00 -15.09
C PRO A 461 -3.82 -3.87 -13.74
N PHE A 462 -4.39 -4.99 -13.27
CA PHE A 462 -4.68 -5.21 -11.86
C PHE A 462 -4.14 -6.58 -11.49
N VAL A 463 -3.14 -6.57 -10.61
CA VAL A 463 -2.50 -7.77 -10.06
C VAL A 463 -2.47 -7.63 -8.55
N LEU A 464 -3.06 -8.60 -7.85
CA LEU A 464 -2.86 -8.76 -6.41
C LEU A 464 -1.67 -9.69 -6.18
N THR A 465 -0.76 -9.34 -5.26
CA THR A 465 0.40 -10.17 -4.88
C THR A 465 0.42 -10.42 -3.37
N ARG A 466 0.89 -11.61 -2.95
CA ARG A 466 1.13 -11.90 -1.53
C ARG A 466 2.50 -11.41 -1.10
N ALA A 467 3.55 -11.90 -1.76
CA ALA A 467 4.90 -11.46 -1.52
C ALA A 467 5.24 -10.19 -2.31
N PHE A 468 6.02 -9.31 -1.69
CA PHE A 468 6.40 -8.02 -2.25
C PHE A 468 7.74 -7.52 -1.70
N PHE A 469 8.31 -6.52 -2.38
CA PHE A 469 9.52 -5.82 -1.98
C PHE A 469 9.41 -4.31 -2.27
N ALA A 470 10.43 -3.54 -1.90
CA ALA A 470 10.56 -2.15 -2.32
C ALA A 470 10.42 -2.00 -3.85
N GLY A 471 9.37 -1.34 -4.30
CA GLY A 471 9.04 -1.19 -5.73
C GLY A 471 7.78 -1.93 -6.20
N SER A 472 7.23 -2.85 -5.40
CA SER A 472 6.00 -3.58 -5.73
C SER A 472 4.77 -2.66 -5.92
N GLN A 473 4.78 -1.45 -5.36
CA GLN A 473 3.73 -0.46 -5.58
C GLN A 473 3.52 -0.13 -7.08
N ARG A 474 4.52 -0.36 -7.94
CA ARG A 474 4.43 -0.12 -9.39
C ARG A 474 3.61 -1.16 -10.16
N TYR A 475 3.22 -2.27 -9.53
CA TYR A 475 2.64 -3.41 -10.25
C TYR A 475 1.25 -3.83 -9.79
N GLY A 476 0.71 -3.25 -8.72
CA GLY A 476 -0.68 -3.47 -8.32
C GLY A 476 -0.94 -3.32 -6.83
N ALA A 477 -1.70 -4.28 -6.30
CA ALA A 477 -2.14 -4.34 -4.91
C ALA A 477 -1.40 -5.43 -4.12
N VAL A 478 -1.39 -5.28 -2.80
CA VAL A 478 -0.99 -6.31 -1.83
C VAL A 478 -2.13 -6.56 -0.85
N TRP A 479 -2.12 -7.71 -0.18
CA TRP A 479 -2.96 -7.95 1.00
C TRP A 479 -2.16 -8.65 2.09
N THR A 480 -2.66 -8.59 3.33
CA THR A 480 -1.93 -9.05 4.52
C THR A 480 -1.96 -10.57 4.74
N GLY A 481 -2.08 -11.35 3.66
CA GLY A 481 -2.14 -12.81 3.69
C GLY A 481 -3.27 -13.40 4.54
N ASP A 482 -2.99 -14.57 5.11
CA ASP A 482 -3.98 -15.50 5.67
C ASP A 482 -4.32 -15.16 7.12
N ASN A 483 -5.08 -14.07 7.30
CA ASN A 483 -5.54 -13.60 8.61
C ASN A 483 -6.65 -14.49 9.22
N THR A 484 -7.00 -14.25 10.48
CA THR A 484 -8.00 -15.06 11.20
C THR A 484 -9.29 -14.30 11.46
N ALA A 485 -10.45 -14.96 11.43
CA ALA A 485 -11.77 -14.40 11.72
C ALA A 485 -11.97 -14.06 13.22
N GLU A 486 -11.15 -13.15 13.74
CA GLU A 486 -11.13 -12.69 15.13
C GLU A 486 -11.02 -11.15 15.21
N TRP A 487 -11.52 -10.57 16.30
CA TRP A 487 -11.55 -9.12 16.51
C TRP A 487 -10.14 -8.48 16.51
N GLU A 488 -9.14 -9.15 17.07
CA GLU A 488 -7.77 -8.66 17.06
C GLU A 488 -7.16 -8.61 15.65
N HIS A 489 -7.53 -9.53 14.75
CA HIS A 489 -7.12 -9.47 13.33
C HIS A 489 -7.88 -8.39 12.55
N LEU A 490 -9.13 -8.09 12.92
CA LEU A 490 -9.81 -6.89 12.41
C LEU A 490 -9.04 -5.63 12.83
N LYS A 491 -8.64 -5.54 14.10
CA LYS A 491 -7.92 -4.40 14.67
C LYS A 491 -6.54 -4.22 14.05
N ILE A 492 -5.73 -5.29 13.97
CA ILE A 492 -4.37 -5.26 13.43
C ILE A 492 -4.32 -4.90 11.92
N SER A 493 -5.43 -5.09 11.19
CA SER A 493 -5.49 -4.71 9.77
C SER A 493 -5.20 -3.22 9.55
N ILE A 494 -5.50 -2.37 10.53
CA ILE A 494 -5.25 -0.92 10.47
C ILE A 494 -3.75 -0.61 10.52
N PRO A 495 -2.99 -0.95 11.58
CA PRO A 495 -1.54 -0.68 11.64
C PRO A 495 -0.77 -1.34 10.49
N MET A 496 -1.15 -2.54 10.04
CA MET A 496 -0.50 -3.21 8.90
C MET A 496 -0.70 -2.45 7.58
N CYS A 497 -1.92 -2.00 7.27
CA CYS A 497 -2.15 -1.19 6.06
C CYS A 497 -1.47 0.18 6.16
N LEU A 498 -1.41 0.76 7.36
CA LEU A 498 -0.74 2.04 7.60
C LEU A 498 0.77 1.93 7.43
N SER A 499 1.40 0.86 7.93
CA SER A 499 2.86 0.66 7.80
C SER A 499 3.27 0.50 6.34
N LEU A 500 2.50 -0.26 5.55
CA LEU A 500 2.69 -0.42 4.10
C LEU A 500 2.51 0.89 3.34
N GLY A 501 1.48 1.67 3.69
CA GLY A 501 1.24 2.99 3.10
C GLY A 501 2.40 3.97 3.32
N LEU A 502 3.00 3.98 4.51
CA LEU A 502 4.15 4.84 4.85
C LEU A 502 5.39 4.55 3.99
N VAL A 503 5.52 3.32 3.49
CA VAL A 503 6.66 2.87 2.67
C VAL A 503 6.25 2.65 1.21
N GLY A 504 5.27 3.42 0.73
CA GLY A 504 4.93 3.57 -0.69
C GLY A 504 3.88 2.59 -1.23
N VAL A 505 3.53 1.52 -0.50
CA VAL A 505 2.51 0.55 -0.93
C VAL A 505 1.14 0.99 -0.44
N SER A 506 0.54 1.93 -1.19
CA SER A 506 -0.76 2.51 -0.85
C SER A 506 -1.94 1.58 -1.14
N PHE A 507 -1.80 0.60 -2.03
CA PHE A 507 -2.87 -0.29 -2.42
C PHE A 507 -2.89 -1.59 -1.59
N CYS A 508 -3.21 -1.45 -0.31
CA CYS A 508 -3.21 -2.53 0.68
C CYS A 508 -4.59 -2.76 1.30
N GLY A 509 -4.87 -3.99 1.74
CA GLY A 509 -6.05 -4.37 2.51
C GLY A 509 -5.85 -5.71 3.22
N ALA A 510 -6.82 -6.09 4.07
CA ALA A 510 -6.88 -7.40 4.71
C ALA A 510 -8.17 -8.11 4.33
N ASP A 511 -8.18 -9.45 4.39
CA ASP A 511 -9.36 -10.22 4.00
C ASP A 511 -10.54 -9.98 4.94
N VAL A 512 -11.62 -9.44 4.38
CA VAL A 512 -12.81 -9.06 5.11
C VAL A 512 -13.53 -10.31 5.63
N GLY A 513 -13.69 -10.35 6.95
CA GLY A 513 -14.25 -11.47 7.70
C GLY A 513 -13.23 -12.52 8.15
N GLY A 514 -11.94 -12.36 7.82
CA GLY A 514 -10.84 -13.22 8.24
C GLY A 514 -10.75 -14.54 7.48
N PHE A 515 -9.60 -14.83 6.87
CA PHE A 515 -9.41 -16.01 6.03
C PHE A 515 -9.70 -17.32 6.78
N PHE A 516 -9.04 -17.55 7.91
CA PHE A 516 -9.29 -18.71 8.77
C PHE A 516 -10.49 -18.52 9.70
N LYS A 517 -11.10 -19.64 10.13
CA LYS A 517 -12.23 -19.70 11.07
C LYS A 517 -13.51 -19.04 10.53
N SER A 518 -14.56 -18.97 11.36
CA SER A 518 -15.85 -18.39 11.00
C SER A 518 -16.12 -17.16 11.88
N PRO A 519 -16.30 -15.96 11.30
CA PRO A 519 -16.59 -14.77 12.09
C PRO A 519 -18.00 -14.86 12.70
N SER A 520 -18.19 -14.25 13.87
CA SER A 520 -19.55 -13.93 14.33
C SER A 520 -20.21 -12.95 13.36
N THR A 521 -21.54 -12.89 13.35
CA THR A 521 -22.27 -11.94 12.50
C THR A 521 -21.88 -10.49 12.79
N GLU A 522 -21.68 -10.15 14.07
CA GLU A 522 -21.24 -8.82 14.48
C GLU A 522 -19.85 -8.49 13.91
N LEU A 523 -18.89 -9.41 14.08
CA LEU A 523 -17.54 -9.27 13.56
C LEU A 523 -17.55 -9.08 12.04
N LEU A 524 -18.35 -9.87 11.31
CA LEU A 524 -18.45 -9.75 9.86
C LEU A 524 -18.96 -8.36 9.45
N VAL A 525 -20.04 -7.87 10.08
CA VAL A 525 -20.57 -6.52 9.81
C VAL A 525 -19.51 -5.45 10.08
N ARG A 526 -18.82 -5.52 11.23
CA ARG A 526 -17.74 -4.57 11.57
C ARG A 526 -16.58 -4.64 10.59
N TRP A 527 -16.24 -5.83 10.10
CA TRP A 527 -15.19 -5.98 9.12
C TRP A 527 -15.54 -5.36 7.77
N TYR A 528 -16.79 -5.48 7.30
CA TYR A 528 -17.24 -4.76 6.11
C TYR A 528 -17.18 -3.24 6.29
N GLN A 529 -17.50 -2.74 7.50
CA GLN A 529 -17.41 -1.32 7.82
C GLN A 529 -15.96 -0.82 7.81
N THR A 530 -15.01 -1.57 8.37
CA THR A 530 -13.58 -1.24 8.32
C THR A 530 -13.02 -1.35 6.90
N GLY A 531 -13.26 -2.48 6.22
CA GLY A 531 -12.73 -2.75 4.89
C GLY A 531 -13.25 -1.78 3.82
N ALA A 532 -14.49 -1.29 3.95
CA ALA A 532 -15.04 -0.25 3.07
C ALA A 532 -14.19 1.03 3.08
N TYR A 533 -13.44 1.28 4.16
CA TYR A 533 -12.54 2.42 4.33
C TYR A 533 -11.04 2.07 4.19
N GLN A 534 -10.68 0.85 3.76
CA GLN A 534 -9.30 0.46 3.44
C GLN A 534 -9.04 0.47 1.92
N PRO A 535 -7.80 0.75 1.45
CA PRO A 535 -7.52 0.93 0.02
C PRO A 535 -7.90 -0.25 -0.87
N PHE A 536 -7.52 -1.48 -0.53
CA PHE A 536 -7.97 -2.70 -1.18
C PHE A 536 -9.08 -3.37 -0.35
N PHE A 537 -10.22 -3.70 -0.99
CA PHE A 537 -11.43 -4.14 -0.28
C PHE A 537 -11.95 -5.47 -0.84
N ARG A 538 -11.48 -6.58 -0.26
CA ARG A 538 -11.84 -7.95 -0.64
C ARG A 538 -12.38 -8.73 0.55
N ALA A 539 -13.51 -9.42 0.37
CA ALA A 539 -13.89 -10.53 1.24
C ALA A 539 -13.33 -11.83 0.67
N HIS A 540 -12.65 -12.62 1.49
CA HIS A 540 -12.07 -13.91 1.13
C HIS A 540 -12.07 -14.83 2.34
N ALA A 541 -12.08 -16.15 2.13
CA ALA A 541 -12.30 -17.16 3.16
C ALA A 541 -11.63 -18.49 2.79
N HIS A 542 -11.08 -19.18 3.79
CA HIS A 542 -10.44 -20.50 3.65
C HIS A 542 -11.43 -21.60 3.25
N LEU A 543 -10.92 -22.70 2.68
CA LEU A 543 -11.67 -23.84 2.16
C LEU A 543 -12.71 -24.39 3.15
N ASP A 544 -12.27 -24.63 4.38
CA ASP A 544 -13.08 -25.26 5.43
C ASP A 544 -14.15 -24.35 6.05
N THR A 545 -14.23 -23.10 5.60
CA THR A 545 -15.21 -22.14 6.15
C THR A 545 -16.58 -22.29 5.51
N PRO A 546 -17.67 -22.12 6.29
CA PRO A 546 -19.01 -21.97 5.73
C PRO A 546 -19.07 -20.81 4.73
N ARG A 547 -20.02 -20.90 3.80
CA ARG A 547 -20.33 -19.78 2.88
C ARG A 547 -20.70 -18.54 3.68
N ARG A 548 -20.18 -17.40 3.25
CA ARG A 548 -20.38 -16.11 3.92
C ARG A 548 -20.50 -14.93 2.97
N GLU A 549 -21.07 -15.17 1.79
CA GLU A 549 -21.60 -14.08 0.96
C GLU A 549 -22.54 -13.21 1.80
N PRO A 550 -22.55 -11.88 1.57
CA PRO A 550 -23.04 -10.92 2.57
C PRO A 550 -24.55 -11.01 2.89
N TRP A 551 -25.33 -11.71 2.06
CA TRP A 551 -26.76 -11.93 2.28
C TRP A 551 -27.10 -13.14 3.17
N LEU A 552 -26.12 -13.97 3.53
CA LEU A 552 -26.36 -15.20 4.28
C LEU A 552 -26.60 -15.00 5.79
N PHE A 553 -26.51 -13.75 6.27
CA PHE A 553 -26.56 -13.41 7.71
C PHE A 553 -27.87 -12.74 8.13
N GLY A 554 -28.95 -12.96 7.38
CA GLY A 554 -30.27 -12.40 7.64
C GLY A 554 -30.43 -10.96 7.15
N PRO A 555 -31.68 -10.48 6.97
CA PRO A 555 -31.97 -9.24 6.25
C PRO A 555 -31.43 -7.99 6.93
N GLU A 556 -31.39 -7.96 8.26
CA GLU A 556 -30.87 -6.82 9.03
C GLU A 556 -29.37 -6.64 8.80
N ASN A 557 -28.57 -7.69 8.98
CA ASN A 557 -27.12 -7.63 8.78
C ASN A 557 -26.75 -7.43 7.31
N THR A 558 -27.52 -8.02 6.40
CA THR A 558 -27.40 -7.77 4.95
C THR A 558 -27.56 -6.28 4.65
N ALA A 559 -28.51 -5.59 5.26
CA ALA A 559 -28.71 -4.15 5.08
C ALA A 559 -27.54 -3.32 5.63
N LEU A 560 -26.95 -3.73 6.75
CA LEU A 560 -25.77 -3.07 7.33
C LEU A 560 -24.53 -3.21 6.45
N ILE A 561 -24.27 -4.43 5.95
CA ILE A 561 -23.18 -4.69 5.02
C ILE A 561 -23.40 -3.94 3.71
N ARG A 562 -24.62 -4.00 3.16
CA ARG A 562 -25.02 -3.25 1.97
C ARG A 562 -24.69 -1.77 2.12
N GLU A 563 -25.03 -1.16 3.25
CA GLU A 563 -24.77 0.26 3.48
C GLU A 563 -23.28 0.57 3.52
N ALA A 564 -22.46 -0.23 4.20
CA ALA A 564 -21.00 -0.06 4.21
C ALA A 564 -20.41 -0.12 2.78
N VAL A 565 -20.84 -1.11 1.99
CA VAL A 565 -20.40 -1.24 0.59
C VAL A 565 -20.90 -0.06 -0.24
N ARG A 566 -22.15 0.38 -0.10
CA ARG A 566 -22.67 1.54 -0.84
C ARG A 566 -21.94 2.85 -0.50
N GLN A 567 -21.50 3.04 0.74
CA GLN A 567 -20.66 4.18 1.12
C GLN A 567 -19.32 4.16 0.38
N ARG A 568 -18.67 2.99 0.29
CA ARG A 568 -17.46 2.81 -0.53
C ARG A 568 -17.70 3.23 -1.98
N TYR A 569 -18.77 2.76 -2.61
CA TYR A 569 -19.11 3.11 -3.99
C TYR A 569 -19.38 4.61 -4.18
N ALA A 570 -20.09 5.23 -3.25
CA ALA A 570 -20.35 6.67 -3.30
C ALA A 570 -19.06 7.49 -3.20
N LEU A 571 -18.05 6.99 -2.48
CA LEU A 571 -16.73 7.59 -2.28
C LEU A 571 -15.71 7.24 -3.37
N LEU A 572 -16.02 6.39 -4.35
CA LEU A 572 -15.08 6.02 -5.42
C LEU A 572 -14.41 7.22 -6.11
N PRO A 573 -15.09 8.35 -6.40
CA PRO A 573 -14.43 9.54 -6.93
C PRO A 573 -13.31 10.09 -6.05
N TYR A 574 -13.49 10.06 -4.73
CA TYR A 574 -12.48 10.53 -3.77
C TYR A 574 -11.34 9.53 -3.67
N TRP A 575 -11.63 8.23 -3.55
CA TRP A 575 -10.62 7.17 -3.59
C TRP A 575 -9.74 7.28 -4.84
N TYR A 576 -10.37 7.44 -6.00
CA TYR A 576 -9.68 7.52 -7.27
C TYR A 576 -8.77 8.75 -7.38
N GLN A 577 -9.22 9.90 -6.86
CA GLN A 577 -8.40 11.10 -6.73
C GLN A 577 -7.20 10.87 -5.79
N LEU A 578 -7.39 10.19 -4.66
CA LEU A 578 -6.28 9.87 -3.75
C LEU A 578 -5.24 8.96 -4.41
N PHE A 579 -5.68 7.97 -5.19
CA PHE A 579 -4.77 7.12 -5.95
C PHE A 579 -4.06 7.87 -7.09
N TYR A 580 -4.71 8.87 -7.70
CA TYR A 580 -4.02 9.78 -8.62
C TYR A 580 -2.91 10.57 -7.91
N HIS A 581 -3.14 11.02 -6.67
CA HIS A 581 -2.09 11.65 -5.86
C HIS A 581 -0.96 10.67 -5.53
N ALA A 582 -1.27 9.46 -5.05
CA ALA A 582 -0.26 8.45 -4.77
C ALA A 582 0.60 8.12 -6.00
N HIS A 583 -0.02 8.07 -7.19
CA HIS A 583 0.67 7.87 -8.45
C HIS A 583 1.60 9.04 -8.86
N HIS A 584 1.26 10.28 -8.51
CA HIS A 584 2.05 11.45 -8.92
C HIS A 584 3.09 11.88 -7.90
N SER A 585 2.84 11.68 -6.59
CA SER A 585 3.68 12.22 -5.52
C SER A 585 4.19 11.17 -4.53
N GLY A 586 3.74 9.91 -4.63
CA GLY A 586 4.10 8.87 -3.67
C GLY A 586 3.45 9.03 -2.29
N GLN A 587 2.54 10.00 -2.11
CA GLN A 587 1.86 10.18 -0.83
C GLN A 587 0.92 9.00 -0.52
N PRO A 588 0.86 8.54 0.74
CA PRO A 588 -0.05 7.48 1.15
C PRO A 588 -1.52 7.86 0.94
N VAL A 589 -2.34 6.89 0.52
CA VAL A 589 -3.80 7.04 0.44
C VAL A 589 -4.43 6.99 1.84
N MET A 590 -4.08 5.97 2.61
CA MET A 590 -4.48 5.79 4.02
C MET A 590 -3.32 6.24 4.91
N ARG A 591 -3.55 7.20 5.80
CA ARG A 591 -2.49 7.92 6.54
C ARG A 591 -2.66 7.80 8.04
N PRO A 592 -1.59 7.53 8.80
CA PRO A 592 -1.57 7.83 10.22
C PRO A 592 -1.79 9.33 10.45
N LEU A 593 -2.39 9.70 11.58
CA LEU A 593 -2.69 11.10 11.86
C LEU A 593 -1.45 11.99 11.88
N TRP A 594 -0.31 11.48 12.38
CA TRP A 594 0.94 12.24 12.49
C TRP A 594 1.45 12.74 11.13
N VAL A 595 1.07 12.10 10.02
CA VAL A 595 1.45 12.56 8.67
C VAL A 595 0.86 13.94 8.36
N GLU A 596 -0.38 14.20 8.76
CA GLU A 596 -1.05 15.49 8.58
C GLU A 596 -0.88 16.44 9.77
N TYR A 597 -0.53 15.89 10.93
CA TYR A 597 -0.33 16.62 12.18
C TYR A 597 1.07 16.34 12.78
N PRO A 598 2.16 16.66 12.05
CA PRO A 598 3.52 16.25 12.42
C PRO A 598 4.07 16.91 13.70
N GLN A 599 3.36 17.91 14.24
CA GLN A 599 3.73 18.58 15.50
C GLN A 599 2.84 18.15 16.68
N ASP A 600 1.81 17.34 16.43
CA ASP A 600 0.89 16.86 17.45
C ASP A 600 1.34 15.51 17.97
N THR A 601 2.19 15.53 19.00
CA THR A 601 2.83 14.33 19.56
C THR A 601 1.85 13.29 20.08
N ALA A 602 0.61 13.68 20.41
CA ALA A 602 -0.44 12.74 20.81
C ALA A 602 -0.78 11.73 19.69
N THR A 603 -0.54 12.10 18.44
CA THR A 603 -0.86 11.26 17.26
C THR A 603 0.20 10.22 16.92
N PHE A 604 1.40 10.31 17.50
CA PHE A 604 2.56 9.55 17.02
C PHE A 604 2.44 8.04 17.28
N SER A 605 1.68 7.64 18.30
CA SER A 605 1.46 6.21 18.62
C SER A 605 0.03 5.74 18.30
N MET A 606 -0.80 6.57 17.65
CA MET A 606 -2.18 6.20 17.30
C MET A 606 -2.21 5.32 16.05
N ASP A 607 -2.86 4.16 16.15
CA ASP A 607 -2.97 3.20 15.05
C ASP A 607 -4.34 2.49 14.97
N ASP A 608 -5.33 2.96 15.72
CA ASP A 608 -6.74 2.53 15.69
C ASP A 608 -7.66 3.48 14.89
N GLN A 609 -7.14 4.64 14.50
CA GLN A 609 -7.79 5.61 13.65
C GLN A 609 -6.83 6.18 12.60
N PHE A 610 -7.38 6.57 11.46
CA PHE A 610 -6.59 6.98 10.29
C PHE A 610 -7.30 8.04 9.47
N LEU A 611 -6.54 8.67 8.57
CA LEU A 611 -7.05 9.58 7.57
C LEU A 611 -7.09 8.90 6.18
N LEU A 612 -8.10 9.20 5.39
CA LEU A 612 -8.08 8.99 3.95
C LEU A 612 -7.73 10.30 3.26
N GLY A 613 -6.56 10.35 2.63
CA GLY A 613 -5.92 11.60 2.26
C GLY A 613 -5.78 12.48 3.50
N ARG A 614 -6.17 13.75 3.38
CA ARG A 614 -6.17 14.70 4.50
C ARG A 614 -7.58 15.05 5.02
N ASP A 615 -8.63 14.58 4.34
CA ASP A 615 -9.97 15.16 4.43
C ASP A 615 -10.99 14.31 5.20
N LEU A 616 -10.78 13.00 5.33
CA LEU A 616 -11.67 12.10 6.09
C LEU A 616 -10.91 11.40 7.20
N LEU A 617 -11.36 11.54 8.45
CA LEU A 617 -10.92 10.75 9.59
C LEU A 617 -11.87 9.58 9.80
N VAL A 618 -11.32 8.38 9.97
CA VAL A 618 -12.06 7.14 10.16
C VAL A 618 -11.59 6.51 11.46
N HIS A 619 -12.53 6.13 12.32
CA HIS A 619 -12.27 5.34 13.53
C HIS A 619 -13.25 4.17 13.58
N PRO A 620 -12.90 3.03 12.94
CA PRO A 620 -13.79 1.88 12.91
C PRO A 620 -14.03 1.32 14.32
N VAL A 621 -15.13 0.58 14.49
CA VAL A 621 -15.43 -0.16 15.72
C VAL A 621 -14.83 -1.55 15.58
N THR A 622 -13.77 -1.83 16.35
CA THR A 622 -12.99 -3.08 16.25
C THR A 622 -13.03 -3.91 17.53
N GLU A 623 -14.04 -3.71 18.37
CA GLU A 623 -14.22 -4.39 19.65
C GLU A 623 -15.63 -5.01 19.73
N GLU A 624 -15.73 -6.21 20.28
CA GLU A 624 -17.00 -6.93 20.40
C GLU A 624 -17.98 -6.21 21.34
N GLY A 625 -19.25 -6.09 20.92
CA GLY A 625 -20.29 -5.45 21.72
C GLY A 625 -20.06 -3.96 21.96
N GLY A 626 -19.17 -3.32 21.18
CA GLY A 626 -18.81 -1.91 21.32
C GLY A 626 -20.03 -0.98 21.29
N ARG A 627 -20.19 -0.15 22.33
CA ARG A 627 -21.28 0.85 22.48
C ARG A 627 -20.82 2.29 22.32
N GLY A 628 -19.52 2.50 22.26
CA GLY A 628 -18.91 3.78 21.93
C GLY A 628 -17.45 3.61 21.54
N VAL A 629 -16.92 4.60 20.83
CA VAL A 629 -15.49 4.75 20.57
C VAL A 629 -15.05 6.13 21.03
N THR A 630 -13.76 6.29 21.38
CA THR A 630 -13.20 7.60 21.72
C THR A 630 -12.26 8.02 20.61
N ALA A 631 -12.75 8.86 19.70
CA ALA A 631 -11.92 9.35 18.60
C ALA A 631 -11.17 10.62 18.98
N TYR A 632 -9.86 10.65 18.74
CA TYR A 632 -9.09 11.88 18.78
C TYR A 632 -9.32 12.68 17.49
N LEU A 633 -9.91 13.85 17.62
CA LEU A 633 -10.07 14.80 16.51
C LEU A 633 -8.92 15.80 16.57
N PRO A 634 -7.90 15.72 15.70
CA PRO A 634 -6.70 16.56 15.78
C PRO A 634 -6.95 17.99 15.27
N GLY A 635 -5.94 18.84 15.41
CA GLY A 635 -5.91 20.19 14.83
C GLY A 635 -6.55 21.27 15.71
N LYS A 636 -5.72 22.04 16.44
CA LYS A 636 -6.19 23.19 17.22
C LYS A 636 -6.75 24.27 16.31
N GLY A 637 -8.02 24.64 16.53
CA GLY A 637 -8.71 25.62 15.69
C GLY A 637 -9.23 25.04 14.36
N GLU A 638 -9.18 23.71 14.19
CA GLU A 638 -9.90 23.01 13.14
C GLU A 638 -11.28 22.57 13.62
N VAL A 639 -12.10 22.12 12.67
CA VAL A 639 -13.43 21.58 12.93
C VAL A 639 -13.62 20.32 12.09
N TRP A 640 -14.39 19.39 12.62
CA TRP A 640 -14.67 18.09 12.02
C TRP A 640 -16.18 17.90 11.97
N PHE A 641 -16.69 17.36 10.87
CA PHE A 641 -18.12 17.11 10.68
C PHE A 641 -18.36 15.62 10.57
N ASP A 642 -19.21 15.07 11.44
CA ASP A 642 -19.69 13.70 11.28
C ASP A 642 -20.36 13.56 9.90
N VAL A 643 -19.96 12.58 9.10
CA VAL A 643 -20.42 12.46 7.71
C VAL A 643 -21.86 11.98 7.57
N HIS A 644 -22.44 11.42 8.64
CA HIS A 644 -23.80 10.90 8.68
C HIS A 644 -24.76 11.92 9.29
N THR A 645 -24.38 12.51 10.42
CA THR A 645 -25.24 13.43 11.18
C THR A 645 -25.01 14.90 10.82
N PHE A 646 -23.88 15.22 10.17
CA PHE A 646 -23.37 16.58 9.95
C PHE A 646 -23.08 17.38 11.22
N GLN A 647 -23.07 16.71 12.39
CA GLN A 647 -22.72 17.36 13.64
C GLN A 647 -21.28 17.88 13.57
N LYS A 648 -21.12 19.15 13.96
CA LYS A 648 -19.83 19.83 14.00
C LYS A 648 -19.16 19.61 15.35
N HIS A 649 -17.90 19.21 15.31
CA HIS A 649 -17.01 19.07 16.45
C HIS A 649 -15.78 19.96 16.25
N ASN A 650 -15.20 20.46 17.34
CA ASN A 650 -13.91 21.18 17.28
C ASN A 650 -12.75 20.16 17.23
N GLY A 651 -11.60 20.55 16.70
CA GLY A 651 -10.37 19.74 16.79
C GLY A 651 -9.65 19.89 18.14
N ALA A 652 -8.52 19.19 18.26
CA ALA A 652 -7.71 19.02 19.47
C ALA A 652 -8.52 18.50 20.67
N GLN A 653 -9.33 17.45 20.48
CA GLN A 653 -10.10 16.83 21.55
C GLN A 653 -10.26 15.32 21.37
N ASN A 654 -10.42 14.61 22.49
CA ASN A 654 -10.95 13.24 22.52
C ASN A 654 -12.47 13.29 22.60
N LEU A 655 -13.15 12.77 21.58
CA LEU A 655 -14.60 12.74 21.47
C LEU A 655 -15.12 11.33 21.70
N TYR A 656 -15.91 11.13 22.76
CA TYR A 656 -16.68 9.91 22.93
C TYR A 656 -17.90 9.91 22.00
N ILE A 657 -18.00 8.89 21.16
CA ILE A 657 -19.03 8.73 20.13
C ILE A 657 -19.84 7.49 20.49
N PRO A 658 -21.12 7.61 20.88
CA PRO A 658 -21.99 6.45 21.00
C PRO A 658 -22.13 5.74 19.64
N VAL A 659 -21.94 4.43 19.62
CA VAL A 659 -22.07 3.63 18.39
C VAL A 659 -23.13 2.55 18.54
N THR A 660 -23.83 2.26 17.46
CA THR A 660 -24.63 1.05 17.27
C THR A 660 -23.96 0.18 16.22
N ILE A 661 -24.53 -0.99 15.93
CA ILE A 661 -24.03 -1.87 14.87
C ILE A 661 -24.07 -1.23 13.46
N SER A 662 -24.88 -0.18 13.27
CA SER A 662 -24.96 0.57 12.00
C SER A 662 -23.99 1.76 11.92
N SER A 663 -23.37 2.15 13.02
CA SER A 663 -22.47 3.31 13.06
C SER A 663 -21.11 2.98 12.44
N ILE A 664 -20.65 3.86 11.54
CA ILE A 664 -19.27 3.88 11.05
C ILE A 664 -18.72 5.28 11.40
N PRO A 665 -17.91 5.43 12.46
CA PRO A 665 -17.41 6.74 12.88
C PRO A 665 -16.47 7.34 11.83
N VAL A 666 -16.97 8.33 11.09
CA VAL A 666 -16.25 9.01 10.01
C VAL A 666 -16.52 10.50 10.07
N PHE A 667 -15.45 11.29 9.97
CA PHE A 667 -15.49 12.74 10.09
C PHE A 667 -14.82 13.42 8.90
N GLN A 668 -15.52 14.37 8.28
CA GLN A 668 -14.96 15.24 7.25
C GLN A 668 -14.31 16.47 7.88
N ARG A 669 -13.05 16.73 7.54
CA ARG A 669 -12.28 17.89 7.99
C ARG A 669 -12.87 19.17 7.40
N GLY A 670 -13.08 20.18 8.24
CA GLY A 670 -13.43 21.53 7.80
C GLY A 670 -12.29 22.14 6.99
N GLY A 671 -12.61 22.69 5.82
CA GLY A 671 -11.61 23.09 4.83
C GLY A 671 -11.57 22.18 3.60
N SER A 672 -12.35 21.10 3.56
CA SER A 672 -12.34 20.11 2.48
C SER A 672 -13.57 20.17 1.57
N ILE A 673 -13.40 19.74 0.32
CA ILE A 673 -14.48 19.49 -0.64
C ILE A 673 -14.33 18.08 -1.18
N ILE A 674 -15.30 17.21 -0.92
CA ILE A 674 -15.25 15.80 -1.33
C ILE A 674 -16.32 15.54 -2.41
N PRO A 675 -15.93 15.15 -3.64
CA PRO A 675 -16.89 14.70 -4.65
C PRO A 675 -17.35 13.27 -4.34
N ARG A 676 -18.65 13.02 -4.51
CA ARG A 676 -19.27 11.69 -4.37
C ARG A 676 -20.23 11.40 -5.51
N LYS A 677 -20.43 10.13 -5.86
CA LYS A 677 -21.52 9.69 -6.75
C LYS A 677 -22.63 9.07 -5.91
N ALA A 678 -23.66 9.86 -5.61
CA ALA A 678 -24.75 9.43 -4.71
C ALA A 678 -25.68 8.37 -5.33
N ARG A 679 -25.65 8.19 -6.66
CA ARG A 679 -26.39 7.17 -7.39
C ARG A 679 -25.58 5.87 -7.43
N VAL A 680 -25.55 5.16 -6.31
CA VAL A 680 -24.86 3.86 -6.25
C VAL A 680 -25.57 2.85 -7.16
N ARG A 681 -24.79 2.14 -7.98
CA ARG A 681 -25.26 1.11 -8.91
C ARG A 681 -24.51 -0.19 -8.65
N ARG A 682 -24.87 -1.26 -9.37
CA ARG A 682 -24.36 -2.63 -9.18
C ARG A 682 -22.83 -2.81 -9.30
N SER A 683 -22.15 -1.93 -10.03
CA SER A 683 -20.69 -1.90 -10.20
C SER A 683 -20.21 -0.48 -10.52
N SER A 684 -18.91 -0.23 -10.36
CA SER A 684 -18.27 1.07 -10.58
C SER A 684 -18.41 1.53 -12.04
N SER A 685 -18.29 0.61 -12.99
CA SER A 685 -18.47 0.87 -14.43
C SER A 685 -19.91 1.24 -14.80
N CYS A 686 -20.91 0.87 -14.00
CA CYS A 686 -22.27 1.39 -14.18
C CYS A 686 -22.37 2.86 -13.74
N MET A 687 -21.50 3.31 -12.83
CA MET A 687 -21.51 4.67 -12.27
C MET A 687 -20.70 5.67 -13.08
N GLU A 688 -19.95 5.24 -14.10
CA GLU A 688 -18.99 6.06 -14.87
C GLU A 688 -19.58 7.41 -15.32
N HIS A 689 -20.80 7.42 -15.85
CA HIS A 689 -21.46 8.62 -16.38
C HIS A 689 -22.44 9.28 -15.40
N ASP A 690 -22.54 8.79 -14.16
CA ASP A 690 -23.42 9.40 -13.17
C ASP A 690 -22.93 10.79 -12.74
N PRO A 691 -23.85 11.64 -12.25
CA PRO A 691 -23.50 12.94 -11.72
C PRO A 691 -22.84 12.88 -10.35
N TYR A 692 -22.17 13.98 -10.02
CA TYR A 692 -21.49 14.19 -8.75
C TYR A 692 -22.36 15.02 -7.79
N THR A 693 -22.27 14.66 -6.51
CA THR A 693 -22.63 15.49 -5.37
C THR A 693 -21.35 16.00 -4.71
N LEU A 694 -21.26 17.31 -4.45
CA LEU A 694 -20.10 17.91 -3.77
C LEU A 694 -20.43 18.14 -2.29
N PHE A 695 -19.63 17.58 -1.39
CA PHE A 695 -19.71 17.84 0.05
C PHE A 695 -18.63 18.84 0.46
N VAL A 696 -19.04 20.08 0.73
CA VAL A 696 -18.19 21.22 1.07
C VAL A 696 -18.22 21.44 2.58
N ALA A 697 -17.21 20.99 3.31
CA ALA A 697 -17.10 21.22 4.75
C ALA A 697 -16.34 22.53 5.01
N LEU A 698 -17.01 23.57 5.52
CA LEU A 698 -16.34 24.86 5.75
C LEU A 698 -15.45 24.84 6.99
N SER A 699 -14.22 25.32 6.84
CA SER A 699 -13.34 25.64 7.97
C SER A 699 -13.90 26.82 8.79
N PRO A 700 -13.37 27.11 10.00
CA PRO A 700 -13.77 28.29 10.77
C PRO A 700 -13.57 29.60 10.01
N LYS A 701 -12.62 29.65 9.07
CA LYS A 701 -12.37 30.78 8.16
C LYS A 701 -13.31 30.82 6.96
N ARG A 702 -14.36 29.97 6.93
CA ARG A 702 -15.36 29.87 5.85
C ARG A 702 -14.74 29.58 4.49
N PHE A 703 -13.68 28.77 4.52
CA PHE A 703 -12.93 28.32 3.36
C PHE A 703 -13.04 26.81 3.22
N ALA A 704 -13.05 26.31 1.99
CA ALA A 704 -12.85 24.90 1.68
C ALA A 704 -12.18 24.71 0.31
N GLN A 705 -11.47 23.60 0.14
CA GLN A 705 -10.85 23.22 -1.11
C GLN A 705 -10.86 21.71 -1.31
N GLY A 706 -10.88 21.27 -2.56
CA GLY A 706 -10.75 19.88 -2.93
C GLY A 706 -10.51 19.77 -4.42
N GLU A 707 -10.45 18.55 -4.94
CA GLU A 707 -10.24 18.32 -6.35
C GLU A 707 -11.23 17.29 -6.89
N LEU A 708 -11.32 17.21 -8.22
CA LEU A 708 -12.08 16.19 -8.91
C LEU A 708 -11.25 15.73 -10.10
N TYR A 709 -10.91 14.44 -10.11
CA TYR A 709 -10.20 13.78 -11.19
C TYR A 709 -11.14 12.84 -11.95
N ILE A 710 -11.08 12.86 -13.29
CA ILE A 710 -11.90 12.00 -14.17
C ILE A 710 -11.06 11.64 -15.41
N ASP A 711 -10.87 10.35 -15.67
CA ASP A 711 -10.41 9.80 -16.95
C ASP A 711 -11.40 8.69 -17.40
N ASP A 712 -10.99 7.81 -18.31
CA ASP A 712 -11.79 6.64 -18.70
C ASP A 712 -11.85 5.55 -17.62
N GLY A 713 -11.03 5.64 -16.58
CA GLY A 713 -11.02 4.73 -15.45
C GLY A 713 -10.25 3.43 -15.68
N HIS A 714 -9.69 3.15 -16.86
CA HIS A 714 -9.04 1.85 -17.10
C HIS A 714 -7.79 1.88 -18.00
N THR A 715 -7.62 2.85 -18.90
CA THR A 715 -6.49 2.86 -19.84
C THR A 715 -5.30 3.70 -19.39
N PHE A 716 -4.19 3.61 -20.12
CA PHE A 716 -3.06 4.54 -20.01
C PHE A 716 -3.25 5.89 -20.75
N ASN A 717 -4.43 6.17 -21.32
CA ASN A 717 -4.65 7.41 -22.09
C ASN A 717 -4.49 8.68 -21.25
N PHE A 718 -4.73 8.61 -19.93
CA PHE A 718 -4.46 9.73 -19.02
C PHE A 718 -3.00 10.20 -19.08
N ASP A 719 -2.05 9.27 -19.24
CA ASP A 719 -0.63 9.58 -19.31
C ASP A 719 -0.15 9.77 -20.76
N LYS A 720 -0.44 8.79 -21.64
CA LYS A 720 0.06 8.74 -23.02
C LYS A 720 -0.57 9.81 -23.93
N GLN A 721 -1.83 10.13 -23.71
CA GLN A 721 -2.61 11.04 -24.56
C GLN A 721 -3.13 12.26 -23.81
N LYS A 722 -2.81 12.39 -22.51
CA LYS A 722 -3.35 13.42 -21.61
C LYS A 722 -4.88 13.51 -21.68
N GLN A 723 -5.54 12.35 -21.70
CA GLN A 723 -7.00 12.25 -21.71
C GLN A 723 -7.55 12.13 -20.30
N PHE A 724 -7.72 13.27 -19.63
CA PHE A 724 -8.37 13.35 -18.32
C PHE A 724 -8.88 14.77 -18.06
N ILE A 725 -9.69 14.92 -17.02
CA ILE A 725 -10.16 16.16 -16.42
C ILE A 725 -9.59 16.22 -15.01
N HIS A 726 -8.96 17.35 -14.65
CA HIS A 726 -8.51 17.61 -13.29
C HIS A 726 -8.97 18.99 -12.85
N ARG A 727 -9.88 19.03 -11.86
CA ARG A 727 -10.55 20.26 -11.41
C ARG A 727 -10.09 20.62 -10.01
N ARG A 728 -9.80 21.90 -9.79
CA ARG A 728 -9.76 22.48 -8.43
C ARG A 728 -11.13 22.99 -8.06
N LEU A 729 -11.64 22.51 -6.93
CA LEU A 729 -12.85 23.03 -6.29
C LEU A 729 -12.41 23.94 -5.14
N SER A 730 -12.97 25.15 -5.06
CA SER A 730 -12.64 26.08 -3.97
C SER A 730 -13.84 26.91 -3.55
N PHE A 731 -14.11 26.90 -2.25
CA PHE A 731 -15.06 27.80 -1.59
C PHE A 731 -14.31 28.89 -0.85
N ALA A 732 -14.50 30.15 -1.26
CA ALA A 732 -13.98 31.33 -0.57
C ALA A 732 -14.88 32.53 -0.86
N ASN A 733 -14.94 33.51 0.06
CA ASN A 733 -15.68 34.76 -0.16
C ASN A 733 -17.14 34.55 -0.62
N LYS A 734 -17.83 33.56 0.00
CA LYS A 734 -19.19 33.12 -0.34
C LYS A 734 -19.36 32.59 -1.77
N ALA A 735 -18.28 32.20 -2.45
CA ALA A 735 -18.33 31.62 -3.79
C ALA A 735 -17.65 30.25 -3.83
N LEU A 736 -18.34 29.26 -4.40
CA LEU A 736 -17.77 27.96 -4.78
C LEU A 736 -17.39 28.00 -6.26
N SER A 737 -16.16 27.67 -6.62
CA SER A 737 -15.71 27.65 -8.01
C SER A 737 -15.04 26.32 -8.38
N SER A 738 -15.21 25.94 -9.64
CA SER A 738 -14.47 24.87 -10.32
C SER A 738 -13.53 25.51 -11.35
N ARG A 739 -12.24 25.16 -11.31
CA ARG A 739 -11.22 25.65 -12.26
C ARG A 739 -10.40 24.50 -12.82
N ASN A 740 -10.04 24.57 -14.10
CA ASN A 740 -9.18 23.56 -14.72
C ASN A 740 -7.76 23.63 -14.17
N LEU A 741 -7.23 22.52 -13.66
CA LEU A 741 -5.82 22.36 -13.28
C LEU A 741 -4.94 21.83 -14.41
N ALA A 742 -5.55 21.22 -15.43
CA ALA A 742 -4.87 20.61 -16.56
C ALA A 742 -5.40 21.18 -17.89
N PRO A 743 -5.07 22.44 -18.26
CA PRO A 743 -5.53 23.04 -19.51
C PRO A 743 -4.98 22.33 -20.77
N GLY A 744 -3.91 21.54 -20.64
CA GLY A 744 -3.34 20.75 -21.73
C GLY A 744 -3.98 19.37 -21.92
N SER A 745 -4.88 18.93 -21.02
CA SER A 745 -5.56 17.65 -21.14
C SER A 745 -6.87 17.78 -21.95
N GLN A 746 -7.26 16.70 -22.64
CA GLN A 746 -8.48 16.67 -23.45
C GLN A 746 -9.32 15.44 -23.11
N PHE A 747 -10.44 15.64 -22.43
CA PHE A 747 -11.38 14.57 -22.14
C PHE A 747 -12.79 15.14 -21.98
N ILE A 748 -13.79 14.42 -22.48
CA ILE A 748 -15.20 14.82 -22.42
C ILE A 748 -15.92 13.84 -21.52
N THR A 749 -16.58 14.36 -20.49
CA THR A 749 -17.44 13.58 -19.62
C THR A 749 -18.91 13.99 -19.79
N PRO A 750 -19.86 13.05 -19.84
CA PRO A 750 -21.26 13.37 -19.71
C PRO A 750 -21.65 13.75 -18.28
N SER A 751 -20.83 13.46 -17.27
CA SER A 751 -21.15 13.72 -15.86
C SER A 751 -21.31 15.21 -15.54
N TRP A 752 -22.24 15.52 -14.65
CA TRP A 752 -22.56 16.88 -14.19
C TRP A 752 -22.62 16.97 -12.67
N ILE A 753 -22.68 18.20 -12.13
CA ILE A 753 -22.91 18.45 -10.71
C ILE A 753 -24.42 18.49 -10.44
N GLU A 754 -24.97 17.48 -9.77
CA GLU A 754 -26.41 17.42 -9.48
C GLU A 754 -26.80 18.05 -8.14
N LYS A 755 -25.86 18.11 -7.19
CA LYS A 755 -26.12 18.56 -5.83
C LYS A 755 -24.85 19.11 -5.18
N ILE A 756 -24.99 20.15 -4.37
CA ILE A 756 -23.91 20.68 -3.52
C ILE A 756 -24.46 20.75 -2.10
N VAL A 757 -23.75 20.15 -1.14
CA VAL A 757 -24.06 20.19 0.29
C VAL A 757 -22.94 20.95 0.98
N ILE A 758 -23.26 22.06 1.65
CA ILE A 758 -22.29 22.93 2.32
C ILE A 758 -22.53 22.86 3.83
N LEU A 759 -21.57 22.29 4.55
CA LEU A 759 -21.60 22.12 6.01
C LEU A 759 -21.00 23.35 6.69
N GLY A 760 -21.61 23.76 7.81
CA GLY A 760 -21.21 24.96 8.53
C GLY A 760 -21.44 26.24 7.72
N ALA A 761 -22.47 26.27 6.88
CA ALA A 761 -22.89 27.40 6.06
C ALA A 761 -23.75 28.41 6.85
N SER A 762 -24.12 29.51 6.21
CA SER A 762 -25.15 30.44 6.70
C SER A 762 -26.22 30.53 5.64
N LYS A 763 -27.48 30.77 6.03
CA LYS A 763 -28.60 30.88 5.08
C LYS A 763 -28.32 32.02 4.09
N PRO A 764 -28.18 31.73 2.78
CA PRO A 764 -28.07 32.78 1.79
C PRO A 764 -29.44 33.40 1.53
N SER A 765 -29.45 34.66 1.07
CA SER A 765 -30.64 35.28 0.49
C SER A 765 -30.90 34.80 -0.93
N LYS A 766 -29.82 34.49 -1.66
CA LYS A 766 -29.82 34.06 -3.06
C LYS A 766 -28.61 33.18 -3.33
N ALA A 767 -28.78 32.15 -4.17
CA ALA A 767 -27.68 31.36 -4.73
C ALA A 767 -27.72 31.47 -6.27
N THR A 768 -26.61 31.84 -6.89
CA THR A 768 -26.53 32.06 -8.35
C THR A 768 -25.36 31.27 -8.94
N LEU A 769 -25.64 30.40 -9.91
CA LEU A 769 -24.64 29.71 -10.72
C LEU A 769 -24.24 30.59 -11.92
N LYS A 770 -22.94 30.74 -12.14
CA LYS A 770 -22.34 31.38 -13.31
C LYS A 770 -21.57 30.33 -14.12
N THR A 771 -21.87 30.23 -15.41
CA THR A 771 -21.21 29.32 -16.36
C THR A 771 -20.21 30.06 -17.25
N PRO A 772 -19.31 29.36 -17.98
CA PRO A 772 -18.25 30.00 -18.79
C PRO A 772 -18.78 30.92 -19.90
N ASP A 773 -19.99 30.63 -20.40
CA ASP A 773 -20.69 31.45 -21.39
C ASP A 773 -21.30 32.74 -20.79
N GLY A 774 -21.04 33.02 -19.51
CA GLY A 774 -21.51 34.21 -18.81
C GLY A 774 -22.97 34.16 -18.36
N LYS A 775 -23.68 33.04 -18.58
CA LYS A 775 -25.06 32.89 -18.12
C LYS A 775 -25.11 32.78 -16.60
N GLU A 776 -26.11 33.45 -16.01
CA GLU A 776 -26.41 33.37 -14.58
C GLU A 776 -27.74 32.65 -14.37
N ASN A 777 -27.73 31.58 -13.56
CA ASN A 777 -28.92 30.81 -13.22
C ASN A 777 -29.17 30.87 -11.72
N LEU A 778 -30.40 31.17 -11.32
CA LEU A 778 -30.81 31.11 -9.92
C LEU A 778 -30.91 29.63 -9.49
N LEU A 779 -30.32 29.29 -8.34
CA LEU A 779 -30.40 27.94 -7.78
C LEU A 779 -31.41 27.90 -6.64
N GLU A 780 -32.22 26.86 -6.63
CA GLU A 780 -33.03 26.50 -5.47
C GLU A 780 -32.14 25.91 -4.37
N PHE A 781 -32.47 26.22 -3.12
CA PHE A 781 -31.73 25.71 -1.97
C PHE A 781 -32.63 25.45 -0.77
N GLU A 782 -32.18 24.53 0.06
CA GLU A 782 -32.73 24.24 1.39
C GLU A 782 -31.66 24.54 2.44
N PHE A 783 -32.06 25.07 3.58
CA PHE A 783 -31.16 25.37 4.68
C PHE A 783 -31.69 24.81 5.99
N ASP A 784 -30.94 23.90 6.59
CA ASP A 784 -31.16 23.43 7.96
C ASP A 784 -30.41 24.36 8.92
N ALA A 785 -31.17 25.14 9.69
CA ALA A 785 -30.61 26.08 10.65
C ALA A 785 -30.03 25.39 11.89
N SER A 786 -30.53 24.21 12.27
CA SER A 786 -30.05 23.48 13.45
C SER A 786 -28.65 22.92 13.22
N MET A 787 -28.40 22.43 12.00
CA MET A 787 -27.12 21.83 11.61
C MET A 787 -26.21 22.79 10.83
N SER A 788 -26.72 23.97 10.46
CA SER A 788 -26.03 24.91 9.56
C SER A 788 -25.63 24.28 8.23
N VAL A 789 -26.54 23.51 7.62
CA VAL A 789 -26.32 22.79 6.35
C VAL A 789 -27.13 23.42 5.24
N LEU A 790 -26.45 23.80 4.15
CA LEU A 790 -27.06 24.35 2.94
C LEU A 790 -27.01 23.30 1.83
N THR A 791 -28.15 22.94 1.26
CA THR A 791 -28.24 22.05 0.10
C THR A 791 -28.70 22.82 -1.11
N LEU A 792 -27.85 22.92 -2.13
CA LEU A 792 -28.19 23.48 -3.44
C LEU A 792 -28.66 22.36 -4.36
N ARG A 793 -29.86 22.51 -4.92
CA ARG A 793 -30.50 21.49 -5.75
C ARG A 793 -30.26 21.77 -7.23
N LYS A 794 -29.88 20.72 -7.97
CA LYS A 794 -29.74 20.71 -9.44
C LYS A 794 -28.92 21.88 -10.02
N PRO A 795 -27.64 22.07 -9.65
CA PRO A 795 -26.76 23.00 -10.38
C PRO A 795 -26.72 22.70 -11.89
N GLY A 796 -26.68 21.42 -12.27
CA GLY A 796 -26.85 20.98 -13.66
C GLY A 796 -25.69 21.33 -14.60
N VAL A 797 -24.56 21.77 -14.06
CA VAL A 797 -23.37 22.14 -14.82
C VAL A 797 -22.47 20.93 -15.05
N ASN A 798 -21.89 20.81 -16.24
CA ASN A 798 -20.95 19.74 -16.58
C ASN A 798 -19.76 19.73 -15.60
N ALA A 799 -19.32 18.55 -15.16
CA ALA A 799 -18.26 18.41 -14.16
C ALA A 799 -16.87 18.81 -14.70
N GLY A 800 -16.68 18.76 -16.03
CA GLY A 800 -15.43 19.08 -16.71
C GLY A 800 -15.17 20.55 -16.98
N VAL A 801 -16.15 21.43 -16.77
CA VAL A 801 -16.04 22.86 -17.14
C VAL A 801 -15.82 23.77 -15.93
N ASP A 802 -15.35 24.98 -16.21
CA ASP A 802 -15.28 26.05 -15.23
C ASP A 802 -16.69 26.50 -14.84
N TRP A 803 -16.91 26.82 -13.57
CA TRP A 803 -18.18 27.41 -13.11
C TRP A 803 -17.99 28.05 -11.74
N THR A 804 -18.91 28.93 -11.35
CA THR A 804 -18.92 29.54 -10.01
C THR A 804 -20.32 29.67 -9.47
N VAL A 805 -20.57 29.18 -8.25
CA VAL A 805 -21.79 29.41 -7.49
C VAL A 805 -21.53 30.49 -6.45
N VAL A 806 -22.27 31.61 -6.51
CA VAL A 806 -22.18 32.72 -5.56
C VAL A 806 -23.37 32.69 -4.61
N LEU A 807 -23.09 32.77 -3.31
CA LEU A 807 -24.07 32.89 -2.23
C LEU A 807 -24.11 34.34 -1.74
N GLN A 808 -25.29 34.96 -1.73
CA GLN A 808 -25.47 36.36 -1.32
C GLN A 808 -25.92 36.47 0.13
#